data_AF-A0A3M0W5C3-F1
#
_entry.id   AF-A0A3M0W5C3-F1
#
_cell.length_a   1.000
_cell.length_b   1.000
_cell.length_c   1.000
_cell.angle_alpha   90.00
_cell.angle_beta   90.00
_cell.angle_gamma   90.00
#
_symmetry.space_group_name_H-M   'P 1'
#
loop_
_entity.id
_entity.type
_entity.pdbx_description
1 polymer ?
#
loop_
_entity_poly.entity_id
_entity_poly.type
_entity_poly.pdbx_seq_one_letter_code
_entity_poly.pdbx_strand_id
1 'polypeptide(L)'
;MVRNGLDSETSRLLPNGNGNVPAAARLVAGSEDEPPVPLSSARGFLICLSISILIFLLTCNVSLMTTIQGTIATEFDAATSVSWFTSAYLIATTSVIPVAGKLSIIFTPRYYLFGSLIIACIGLLIIAEARSSPVFILGRVVSGLGGTAATPVAFILVASLTSTSRRGLLFGAINVCYTLGISCGAVIAGALEPALGWRIVFWLQIPVTLFAALLALFTLPELPAADDGEATSDDGQGHSFSHKCWQLDLLGTITLISSIVLLLYGLAAPKVLVWPIILSLVDFLLFLLVEAKWARDPIMPLHVLVERGNLLTGLATIGIMASRWTVLFYTPVAGIAIRGWAPAIAGLMLLPTNIGFGTGSLVVGWLHIKRPGSYYVSLLASFVVFIASEVFLSQTVGLSASTFVFLIALFVNGFTSGALLNYSLAHLLHLTHATTHAFVLSLNAMFRALSGSFGASIAGGIFLRTLGGVLSQSEHFKDKPDLIRTLLASPRVVYELHGPERQIAIEGYTIAIRTLFLVGAVTAVVMLFIQPTTEQWNRYQQRTLALHAAANSQVTLGYRQPLGPQPVSYDNQEAVRSLSQDHDTVIRDYAYPTAGIPPHAMALRHEEHQYLNLIRRILSSGEHRPDRTGTGTLSLFAPPQLRFSLSKPDPSNPCRRIAVLPLLTTKRVFLRAVTTELLWFISGATSSKPLSDAGIHIWDGNGSREFLDKLGFGTREVGDLGPVYGFQWRHFGAEYTDPSADYSGRGVDQMAEIVAKLRTNPYDRRIILSAWNVADLNKMALPPCHMFAQFYVSYPDAPRGVAALQRLKKQEENGTHGTPSSAATSTKGRLSCVLYQRSCDMGLGVPFNIASYALLTHMLAHACDLEPGEFIHTMGDAHVYLDHVDALQEQLQREPREFPTLNIRRDDRGSGEMDGWKVEDLEVVGYKPYAGIKMKMSV
;
A
#
# COMPACT_ATOMS: atom_id res chain seq x y z
N MET A 1 13.70 31.67 44.64
CA MET A 1 14.79 31.69 45.63
C MET A 1 15.08 30.25 46.02
N VAL A 2 16.37 29.92 46.08
CA VAL A 2 17.00 28.63 46.38
C VAL A 2 16.95 27.57 45.27
N ARG A 3 18.17 27.31 44.79
CA ARG A 3 18.66 26.39 43.77
C ARG A 3 19.41 25.26 44.52
N ASN A 4 19.60 24.13 43.84
CA ASN A 4 20.64 23.10 44.00
C ASN A 4 20.38 21.92 44.94
N GLY A 5 20.60 20.73 44.36
CA GLY A 5 21.23 19.61 45.05
C GLY A 5 20.76 18.24 44.60
N LEU A 6 21.26 17.74 43.46
CA LEU A 6 21.79 16.37 43.23
C LEU A 6 21.63 15.95 41.76
N ASP A 7 22.40 16.62 40.89
CA ASP A 7 22.95 16.01 39.67
C ASP A 7 24.35 15.50 40.03
N SER A 8 24.50 14.19 40.25
CA SER A 8 25.73 13.43 39.97
C SER A 8 25.57 11.98 40.43
N GLU A 9 25.10 11.07 39.56
CA GLU A 9 25.59 9.68 39.55
C GLU A 9 25.09 8.77 38.40
N THR A 10 24.23 9.23 37.48
CA THR A 10 23.72 8.38 36.39
C THR A 10 24.27 8.69 34.99
N SER A 11 25.33 9.49 34.85
CA SER A 11 25.93 9.84 33.54
C SER A 11 27.16 9.02 33.12
N ARG A 12 27.42 7.85 33.73
CA ARG A 12 28.66 7.07 33.46
C ARG A 12 28.51 5.65 32.88
N LEU A 13 27.35 5.25 32.35
CA LEU A 13 27.22 3.94 31.68
C LEU A 13 26.48 3.96 30.33
N LEU A 14 26.58 5.06 29.57
CA LEU A 14 26.28 5.06 28.15
C LEU A 14 27.58 5.31 27.36
N PRO A 15 28.02 4.39 26.49
CA PRO A 15 29.03 4.74 25.52
C PRO A 15 28.44 5.81 24.59
N ASN A 16 29.08 6.98 24.58
CA ASN A 16 28.90 7.99 23.55
C ASN A 16 29.25 7.35 22.20
N GLY A 17 28.24 7.08 21.39
CA GLY A 17 28.38 6.63 20.01
C GLY A 17 27.12 6.97 19.24
N ASN A 18 27.27 7.78 18.20
CA ASN A 18 26.26 8.12 17.19
C ASN A 18 25.77 6.85 16.45
N GLY A 19 24.95 6.03 17.10
CA GLY A 19 24.33 4.85 16.51
C GLY A 19 22.91 5.14 16.07
N ASN A 20 22.70 5.24 14.76
CA ASN A 20 21.38 5.28 14.11
C ASN A 20 20.49 4.15 14.63
N VAL A 21 19.44 4.49 15.38
CA VAL A 21 18.32 3.59 15.66
C VAL A 21 17.58 3.36 14.32
N PRO A 22 17.42 2.12 13.82
CA PRO A 22 16.73 1.86 12.56
C PRO A 22 15.28 2.36 12.59
N ALA A 23 14.84 3.03 11.52
CA ALA A 23 13.48 3.58 11.40
C ALA A 23 12.36 2.53 11.61
N ALA A 24 12.64 1.26 11.32
CA ALA A 24 11.74 0.13 11.54
C ALA A 24 11.34 -0.07 13.02
N ALA A 25 12.17 0.35 13.97
CA ALA A 25 11.87 0.24 15.41
C ALA A 25 10.86 1.30 15.91
N ARG A 26 10.62 2.37 15.14
CA ARG A 26 9.60 3.39 15.48
C ARG A 26 8.20 3.04 14.98
N LEU A 27 8.09 2.24 13.92
CA LEU A 27 6.80 1.89 13.29
C LEU A 27 5.97 0.86 14.08
N VAL A 28 6.60 0.06 14.94
CA VAL A 28 5.90 -1.00 15.72
C VAL A 28 5.44 -0.49 17.10
N ALA A 29 5.88 0.69 17.52
CA ALA A 29 5.58 1.29 18.83
C ALA A 29 4.38 2.24 18.84
N GLY A 30 3.83 2.60 17.68
CA GLY A 30 2.71 3.53 17.57
C GLY A 30 1.35 2.83 17.72
N SER A 31 0.46 3.35 18.55
CA SER A 31 -0.97 2.99 18.45
C SER A 31 -1.50 3.23 17.03
N GLU A 32 -2.56 2.55 16.58
CA GLU A 32 -3.22 2.83 15.27
C GLU A 32 -3.68 4.29 15.10
N ASP A 33 -3.63 5.08 16.19
CA ASP A 33 -3.97 6.49 16.28
C ASP A 33 -2.78 7.42 16.62
N GLU A 34 -1.54 6.91 16.73
CA GLU A 34 -0.36 7.76 16.92
C GLU A 34 0.22 8.21 15.58
N PRO A 35 0.57 9.50 15.44
CA PRO A 35 1.18 10.00 14.22
C PRO A 35 2.51 9.28 13.97
N PRO A 36 2.80 8.82 12.72
CA PRO A 36 4.00 8.05 12.39
C PRO A 36 5.32 8.76 12.73
N VAL A 37 5.27 10.09 12.85
CA VAL A 37 6.36 10.95 13.29
C VAL A 37 5.83 11.87 14.40
N PRO A 38 6.35 11.79 15.64
CA PRO A 38 5.94 12.69 16.71
C PRO A 38 6.41 14.12 16.37
N LEU A 39 5.46 15.02 16.14
CA LEU A 39 5.70 16.44 15.90
C LEU A 39 5.28 17.24 17.13
N SER A 40 6.08 18.25 17.50
CA SER A 40 5.63 19.23 18.50
C SER A 40 4.43 20.01 17.97
N SER A 41 3.52 20.42 18.84
CA SER A 41 2.34 21.22 18.45
C SER A 41 2.72 22.51 17.72
N ALA A 42 3.83 23.15 18.12
CA ALA A 42 4.36 24.33 17.45
C ALA A 42 4.80 24.03 16.01
N ARG A 43 5.54 22.93 15.79
CA ARG A 43 5.98 22.51 14.46
C ARG A 43 4.80 22.12 13.57
N GLY A 44 3.82 21.39 14.11
CA GLY A 44 2.59 21.03 13.41
C GLY A 44 1.77 22.26 12.98
N PHE A 45 1.65 23.26 13.86
CA PHE A 45 0.99 24.52 13.54
C PHE A 45 1.70 25.28 12.41
N LEU A 46 3.03 25.38 12.45
CA LEU A 46 3.81 26.05 11.41
C LEU A 46 3.70 25.35 10.05
N ILE A 47 3.66 24.02 10.02
CA ILE A 47 3.42 23.25 8.79
C ILE A 47 2.03 23.57 8.24
N CYS A 48 0.99 23.52 9.09
CA CYS A 48 -0.38 23.83 8.67
C CYS A 48 -0.48 25.28 8.15
N LEU A 49 0.16 26.23 8.83
CA LEU A 49 0.19 27.64 8.43
C LEU A 49 0.86 27.83 7.07
N SER A 50 2.05 27.26 6.88
CA SER A 50 2.77 27.31 5.59
C SER A 50 1.92 26.77 4.46
N ILE A 51 1.40 25.55 4.59
CA ILE A 51 0.57 24.90 3.57
C ILE A 51 -0.72 25.69 3.31
N SER A 52 -1.35 26.24 4.34
CA SER A 52 -2.57 27.05 4.20
C SER A 52 -2.32 28.32 3.39
N ILE A 53 -1.22 29.02 3.65
CA ILE A 53 -0.81 30.20 2.87
C ILE A 53 -0.60 29.83 1.40
N LEU A 54 0.08 28.72 1.13
CA LEU A 54 0.37 28.27 -0.24
C LEU A 54 -0.90 27.90 -1.01
N ILE A 55 -1.80 27.14 -0.41
CA ILE A 55 -3.09 26.77 -1.03
C ILE A 55 -3.95 28.02 -1.25
N PHE A 56 -3.95 28.96 -0.30
CA PHE A 56 -4.64 30.24 -0.46
C PHE A 56 -4.10 31.01 -1.66
N LEU A 57 -2.78 31.15 -1.81
CA LEU A 57 -2.17 31.86 -2.95
C LEU A 57 -2.45 31.18 -4.29
N LEU A 58 -2.33 29.85 -4.35
CA LEU A 58 -2.65 29.04 -5.54
C LEU A 58 -4.09 29.27 -6.01
N THR A 59 -5.04 29.26 -5.09
CA THR A 59 -6.46 29.37 -5.42
C THR A 59 -6.93 30.80 -5.63
N CYS A 60 -6.30 31.76 -4.94
CA CYS A 60 -6.43 33.18 -5.20
C CYS A 60 -6.03 33.52 -6.64
N ASN A 61 -4.97 32.90 -7.18
CA ASN A 61 -4.53 33.07 -8.58
C ASN A 61 -5.58 32.68 -9.63
N VAL A 62 -6.52 31.81 -9.28
CA VAL A 62 -7.61 31.40 -10.17
C VAL A 62 -8.69 32.48 -10.19
N SER A 63 -9.15 32.94 -9.03
CA SER A 63 -10.27 33.87 -8.96
C SER A 63 -9.89 35.33 -9.23
N LEU A 64 -8.66 35.76 -8.91
CA LEU A 64 -8.22 37.15 -9.19
C LEU A 64 -8.29 37.51 -10.67
N MET A 65 -8.10 36.52 -11.57
CA MET A 65 -8.19 36.75 -13.02
C MET A 65 -9.58 37.15 -13.49
N THR A 66 -10.62 36.72 -12.79
CA THR A 66 -11.99 37.06 -13.17
C THR A 66 -12.24 38.57 -13.14
N THR A 67 -11.51 39.31 -12.31
CA THR A 67 -11.67 40.76 -12.13
C THR A 67 -10.73 41.58 -13.02
N ILE A 68 -9.45 41.20 -13.13
CA ILE A 68 -8.43 42.05 -13.77
C ILE A 68 -8.12 41.69 -15.24
N GLN A 69 -8.66 40.58 -15.76
CA GLN A 69 -8.39 40.13 -17.13
C GLN A 69 -8.78 41.17 -18.20
N GLY A 70 -9.83 41.97 -17.97
CA GLY A 70 -10.27 43.01 -18.91
C GLY A 70 -9.28 44.17 -19.00
N THR A 71 -8.76 44.63 -17.86
CA THR A 71 -7.72 45.67 -17.81
C THR A 71 -6.46 45.21 -18.52
N ILE A 72 -6.00 43.98 -18.25
CA ILE A 72 -4.81 43.39 -18.89
C ILE A 72 -5.01 43.26 -20.40
N ALA A 73 -6.19 42.83 -20.84
CA ALA A 73 -6.51 42.69 -22.26
C ALA A 73 -6.48 44.04 -22.99
N THR A 74 -6.95 45.09 -22.32
CA THR A 74 -6.97 46.45 -22.86
C THR A 74 -5.56 47.03 -22.94
N GLU A 75 -4.74 46.83 -21.90
CA GLU A 75 -3.35 47.31 -21.88
C GLU A 75 -2.48 46.65 -22.96
N PHE A 76 -2.68 45.35 -23.21
CA PHE A 76 -1.89 44.61 -24.21
C PHE A 76 -2.53 44.53 -25.60
N ASP A 77 -3.66 45.20 -25.83
CA ASP A 77 -4.47 45.09 -27.06
C ASP A 77 -4.72 43.62 -27.48
N ALA A 78 -5.09 42.78 -26.51
CA ALA A 78 -5.07 41.33 -26.63
C ALA A 78 -6.43 40.68 -26.32
N ALA A 79 -7.53 41.26 -26.80
CA ALA A 79 -8.89 40.79 -26.55
C ALA A 79 -9.14 39.32 -26.97
N THR A 80 -8.48 38.85 -28.05
CA THR A 80 -8.58 37.46 -28.51
C THR A 80 -7.87 36.46 -27.60
N SER A 81 -6.94 36.92 -26.76
CA SER A 81 -6.10 36.10 -25.89
C SER A 81 -6.64 35.95 -24.47
N VAL A 82 -7.74 36.63 -24.12
CA VAL A 82 -8.31 36.66 -22.77
C VAL A 82 -8.63 35.27 -22.21
N SER A 83 -9.16 34.38 -23.06
CA SER A 83 -9.44 32.99 -22.69
C SER A 83 -8.19 32.24 -22.19
N TRP A 84 -6.99 32.64 -22.64
CA TRP A 84 -5.72 32.01 -22.27
C TRP A 84 -5.13 32.54 -20.97
N PHE A 85 -5.51 33.73 -20.49
CA PHE A 85 -4.95 34.33 -19.27
C PHE A 85 -5.20 33.47 -18.02
N THR A 86 -6.40 32.87 -17.93
CA THR A 86 -6.75 31.92 -16.88
C THR A 86 -6.38 30.49 -17.28
N SER A 87 -6.69 30.10 -18.52
CA SER A 87 -6.53 28.72 -18.97
C SER A 87 -5.09 28.24 -18.97
N ALA A 88 -4.11 29.08 -19.35
CA ALA A 88 -2.70 28.68 -19.37
C ALA A 88 -2.18 28.26 -17.98
N TYR A 89 -2.61 28.98 -16.93
CA TYR A 89 -2.29 28.63 -15.55
C TYR A 89 -2.96 27.31 -15.11
N LEU A 90 -4.24 27.12 -15.45
CA LEU A 90 -4.99 25.89 -15.12
C LEU A 90 -4.46 24.66 -15.86
N ILE A 91 -4.08 24.81 -17.12
CA ILE A 91 -3.44 23.75 -17.92
C ILE A 91 -2.11 23.35 -17.29
N ALA A 92 -1.25 24.33 -16.98
CA ALA A 92 0.06 24.08 -16.38
C ALA A 92 -0.04 23.43 -15.00
N THR A 93 -0.93 23.92 -14.13
CA THR A 93 -1.15 23.31 -12.81
C THR A 93 -1.65 21.88 -12.96
N THR A 94 -2.76 21.64 -13.67
CA THR A 94 -3.42 20.33 -13.78
C THR A 94 -2.52 19.24 -14.36
N SER A 95 -1.69 19.59 -15.35
CA SER A 95 -0.86 18.60 -16.07
C SER A 95 0.28 18.04 -15.22
N VAL A 96 0.76 18.79 -14.23
CA VAL A 96 1.89 18.38 -13.38
C VAL A 96 1.46 17.71 -12.07
N ILE A 97 0.22 17.95 -11.60
CA ILE A 97 -0.31 17.33 -10.38
C ILE A 97 -0.07 15.81 -10.29
N PRO A 98 -0.32 14.97 -11.32
CA PRO A 98 -0.21 13.52 -11.16
C PRO A 98 1.22 13.04 -10.90
N VAL A 99 2.23 13.80 -11.33
CA VAL A 99 3.66 13.51 -11.16
C VAL A 99 4.13 13.85 -9.73
N ALA A 100 3.40 14.71 -9.01
CA ALA A 100 3.77 15.20 -7.68
C ALA A 100 3.92 14.08 -6.64
N GLY A 101 3.17 12.98 -6.78
CA GLY A 101 3.25 11.82 -5.90
C GLY A 101 4.64 11.18 -5.93
N LYS A 102 5.14 10.83 -7.12
CA LYS A 102 6.47 10.24 -7.29
C LYS A 102 7.58 11.23 -6.95
N LEU A 103 7.46 12.50 -7.36
CA LEU A 103 8.47 13.52 -7.04
C LEU A 103 8.61 13.75 -5.54
N SER A 104 7.50 13.65 -4.79
CA SER A 104 7.51 13.73 -3.33
C SER A 104 8.20 12.54 -2.66
N ILE A 105 8.23 11.37 -3.33
CA ILE A 105 8.95 10.18 -2.87
C ILE A 105 10.45 10.33 -3.16
N ILE A 106 10.83 10.72 -4.39
CA ILE A 106 12.25 10.83 -4.82
C ILE A 106 13.00 11.95 -4.09
N PHE A 107 12.41 13.15 -4.05
CA PHE A 107 13.08 14.35 -3.51
C PHE A 107 12.69 14.67 -2.07
N THR A 108 11.82 13.89 -1.44
CA THR A 108 11.06 14.24 -0.22
C THR A 108 10.10 15.43 -0.43
N PRO A 109 8.97 15.51 0.29
CA PRO A 109 8.02 16.62 0.12
C PRO A 109 8.62 18.00 0.42
N ARG A 110 9.63 18.04 1.31
CA ARG A 110 10.33 19.25 1.75
C ARG A 110 11.02 19.96 0.58
N TYR A 111 11.90 19.26 -0.13
CA TYR A 111 12.68 19.84 -1.23
C TYR A 111 11.85 19.99 -2.50
N TYR A 112 10.94 19.04 -2.77
CA TYR A 112 10.03 19.15 -3.90
C TYR A 112 9.15 20.40 -3.79
N LEU A 113 8.53 20.62 -2.62
CA LEU A 113 7.70 21.81 -2.40
C LEU A 113 8.54 23.10 -2.50
N PHE A 114 9.71 23.14 -1.87
CA PHE A 114 10.58 24.32 -1.96
C PHE A 114 10.97 24.65 -3.41
N GLY A 115 11.48 23.67 -4.17
CA GLY A 115 11.88 23.86 -5.56
C GLY A 115 10.72 24.31 -6.47
N SER A 116 9.54 23.71 -6.28
CA SER A 116 8.32 24.10 -7.02
C SER A 116 7.93 25.56 -6.74
N LEU A 117 8.02 26.01 -5.48
CA LEU A 117 7.70 27.39 -5.12
C LEU A 117 8.70 28.43 -5.62
N ILE A 118 9.97 28.08 -5.77
CA ILE A 118 10.95 28.94 -6.44
C ILE A 118 10.55 29.16 -7.90
N ILE A 119 10.13 28.10 -8.60
CA ILE A 119 9.59 28.21 -9.97
C ILE A 119 8.33 29.09 -9.98
N ALA A 120 7.46 28.97 -8.98
CA ALA A 120 6.27 29.80 -8.87
C ALA A 120 6.61 31.29 -8.76
N CYS A 121 7.58 31.65 -7.91
CA CYS A 121 8.08 33.02 -7.75
C CYS A 121 8.66 33.59 -9.04
N ILE A 122 9.43 32.79 -9.79
CA ILE A 122 9.96 33.19 -11.11
C ILE A 122 8.80 33.51 -12.06
N GLY A 123 7.78 32.66 -12.10
CA GLY A 123 6.58 32.90 -12.91
C GLY A 123 5.82 34.16 -12.52
N LEU A 124 5.64 34.39 -11.21
CA LEU A 124 5.00 35.61 -10.69
C LEU A 124 5.79 36.88 -11.06
N LEU A 125 7.11 36.82 -11.02
CA LEU A 125 7.98 37.93 -11.44
C LEU A 125 7.83 38.22 -12.94
N ILE A 126 7.81 37.17 -13.79
CA ILE A 126 7.57 37.32 -15.23
C ILE A 126 6.20 37.97 -15.50
N ILE A 127 5.16 37.59 -14.75
CA ILE A 127 3.83 38.18 -14.88
C ILE A 127 3.85 39.66 -14.48
N ALA A 128 4.44 39.97 -13.33
CA ALA A 128 4.44 41.32 -12.79
C ALA A 128 5.20 42.32 -13.70
N GLU A 129 6.24 41.84 -14.38
CA GLU A 129 7.04 42.62 -15.33
C GLU A 129 6.58 42.49 -16.79
N ALA A 130 5.48 41.78 -17.06
CA ALA A 130 5.02 41.54 -18.42
C ALA A 130 4.64 42.85 -19.14
N ARG A 131 5.14 43.01 -20.36
CA ARG A 131 4.82 44.13 -21.27
C ARG A 131 4.06 43.71 -22.52
N SER A 132 3.74 42.42 -22.64
CA SER A 132 3.01 41.86 -23.77
C SER A 132 2.22 40.61 -23.35
N SER A 133 1.15 40.32 -24.09
CA SER A 133 0.30 39.16 -23.85
C SER A 133 1.07 37.82 -23.86
N PRO A 134 1.99 37.53 -24.80
CA PRO A 134 2.76 36.28 -24.78
C PRO A 134 3.64 36.11 -23.55
N VAL A 135 4.31 37.18 -23.09
CA VAL A 135 5.16 37.14 -21.89
C VAL A 135 4.30 36.93 -20.65
N PHE A 136 3.13 37.58 -20.58
CA PHE A 136 2.16 37.36 -19.51
C PHE A 136 1.71 35.90 -19.46
N ILE A 137 1.31 35.32 -20.61
CA ILE A 137 0.90 33.91 -20.71
C ILE A 137 2.04 32.97 -20.32
N LEU A 138 3.28 33.23 -20.76
CA LEU A 138 4.45 32.46 -20.34
C LEU A 138 4.63 32.48 -18.82
N GLY A 139 4.51 33.66 -18.20
CA GLY A 139 4.54 33.80 -16.75
C GLY A 139 3.42 33.02 -16.05
N ARG A 140 2.21 32.96 -16.64
CA ARG A 140 1.10 32.12 -16.16
C ARG A 140 1.41 30.63 -16.23
N VAL A 141 2.09 30.17 -17.29
CA VAL A 141 2.54 28.77 -17.40
C VAL A 141 3.58 28.47 -16.31
N VAL A 142 4.64 29.28 -16.20
CA VAL A 142 5.73 29.04 -15.24
C VAL A 142 5.21 29.09 -13.79
N SER A 143 4.38 30.09 -13.46
CA SER A 143 3.78 30.18 -12.12
C SER A 143 2.83 29.01 -11.82
N GLY A 144 2.11 28.50 -12.83
CA GLY A 144 1.27 27.32 -12.69
C GLY A 144 2.06 26.04 -12.44
N LEU A 145 3.17 25.82 -13.17
CA LEU A 145 4.08 24.69 -12.96
C LEU A 145 4.65 24.67 -11.53
N GLY A 146 5.00 25.85 -10.99
CA GLY A 146 5.53 25.97 -9.64
C GLY A 146 4.49 25.97 -8.52
N GLY A 147 3.26 26.39 -8.79
CA GLY A 147 2.19 26.44 -7.79
C GLY A 147 1.57 25.07 -7.48
N THR A 148 1.79 24.09 -8.36
CA THR A 148 1.06 22.82 -8.36
C THR A 148 1.38 21.92 -7.16
N ALA A 149 2.62 21.93 -6.65
CA ALA A 149 3.07 21.01 -5.61
C ALA A 149 2.29 21.16 -4.30
N ALA A 150 1.81 22.37 -3.98
CA ALA A 150 1.19 22.68 -2.68
C ALA A 150 -0.01 21.79 -2.36
N THR A 151 -0.88 21.51 -3.33
CA THR A 151 -2.12 20.73 -3.11
C THR A 151 -1.86 19.24 -2.86
N PRO A 152 -1.20 18.48 -3.77
CA PRO A 152 -0.92 17.07 -3.54
C PRO A 152 -0.01 16.86 -2.32
N VAL A 153 1.01 17.72 -2.11
CA VAL A 153 1.87 17.63 -0.92
C VAL A 153 1.07 17.85 0.36
N ALA A 154 0.12 18.78 0.40
CA ALA A 154 -0.74 18.97 1.57
C ALA A 154 -1.53 17.70 1.92
N PHE A 155 -2.14 17.05 0.92
CA PHE A 155 -2.85 15.80 1.13
C PHE A 155 -1.91 14.68 1.60
N ILE A 156 -0.73 14.55 0.97
CA ILE A 156 0.29 13.55 1.34
C ILE A 156 0.76 13.75 2.77
N LEU A 157 1.04 15.00 3.19
CA LEU A 157 1.47 15.33 4.53
C LEU A 157 0.39 15.03 5.57
N VAL A 158 -0.88 15.36 5.29
CA VAL A 158 -1.98 14.99 6.20
C VAL A 158 -2.10 13.48 6.31
N ALA A 159 -2.04 12.74 5.19
CA ALA A 159 -2.11 11.28 5.23
C ALA A 159 -0.92 10.64 5.98
N SER A 160 0.28 11.24 5.89
CA SER A 160 1.52 10.67 6.43
C SER A 160 1.86 11.12 7.86
N LEU A 161 1.46 12.33 8.27
CA LEU A 161 1.87 12.91 9.56
C LEU A 161 0.76 12.90 10.62
N THR A 162 -0.45 12.43 10.29
CA THR A 162 -1.61 12.59 11.17
C THR A 162 -2.34 11.27 11.41
N SER A 163 -2.96 11.17 12.59
CA SER A 163 -3.73 10.01 13.01
C SER A 163 -5.00 9.82 12.17
N THR A 164 -5.43 8.57 11.99
CA THR A 164 -6.63 8.23 11.21
C THR A 164 -7.88 8.97 11.72
N SER A 165 -7.99 9.17 13.04
CA SER A 165 -9.07 9.94 13.69
C SER A 165 -9.08 11.45 13.39
N ARG A 166 -7.95 12.07 13.06
CA ARG A 166 -7.83 13.52 12.82
C ARG A 166 -7.67 13.89 11.35
N ARG A 167 -7.33 12.93 10.48
CA ARG A 167 -7.16 13.13 9.03
C ARG A 167 -8.34 13.86 8.38
N GLY A 168 -9.57 13.43 8.68
CA GLY A 168 -10.78 14.02 8.09
C GLY A 168 -10.94 15.52 8.39
N LEU A 169 -10.59 15.94 9.61
CA LEU A 169 -10.64 17.36 10.00
C LEU A 169 -9.59 18.19 9.25
N LEU A 170 -8.38 17.65 9.09
CA LEU A 170 -7.28 18.35 8.40
C LEU A 170 -7.49 18.40 6.87
N PHE A 171 -8.06 17.36 6.27
CA PHE A 171 -8.55 17.44 4.89
C PHE A 171 -9.66 18.49 4.74
N GLY A 172 -10.53 18.60 5.75
CA GLY A 172 -11.52 19.68 5.83
C GLY A 172 -10.88 21.06 5.91
N ALA A 173 -9.82 21.23 6.69
CA ALA A 173 -9.07 22.48 6.78
C ALA A 173 -8.42 22.88 5.44
N ILE A 174 -7.86 21.91 4.71
CA ILE A 174 -7.36 22.14 3.33
C ILE A 174 -8.45 22.69 2.42
N ASN A 175 -9.65 22.10 2.46
CA ASN A 175 -10.80 22.56 1.68
C ASN A 175 -11.22 24.00 2.06
N VAL A 176 -11.15 24.37 3.34
CA VAL A 176 -11.43 25.74 3.83
C VAL A 176 -10.44 26.73 3.23
N CYS A 177 -9.14 26.43 3.27
CA CYS A 177 -8.11 27.28 2.65
C CYS A 177 -8.36 27.48 1.15
N TYR A 178 -8.76 26.41 0.47
CA TYR A 178 -9.14 26.45 -0.94
C TYR A 178 -10.27 27.45 -1.21
N THR A 179 -11.35 27.37 -0.43
CA THR A 179 -12.49 28.28 -0.60
C THR A 179 -12.21 29.70 -0.19
N LEU A 180 -11.35 29.91 0.81
CA LEU A 180 -10.94 31.24 1.23
C LEU A 180 -10.14 31.93 0.12
N GLY A 181 -9.21 31.22 -0.52
CA GLY A 181 -8.46 31.78 -1.65
C GLY A 181 -9.35 32.09 -2.85
N ILE A 182 -10.25 31.17 -3.25
CA ILE A 182 -11.21 31.43 -4.33
C ILE A 182 -12.07 32.67 -4.00
N SER A 183 -12.60 32.79 -2.78
CA SER A 183 -13.48 33.91 -2.40
C SER A 183 -12.74 35.25 -2.33
N CYS A 184 -11.52 35.26 -1.80
CA CYS A 184 -10.77 36.48 -1.57
C CYS A 184 -10.08 37.01 -2.84
N GLY A 185 -9.71 36.16 -3.81
CA GLY A 185 -8.89 36.60 -4.94
C GLY A 185 -9.53 37.69 -5.80
N ALA A 186 -10.80 37.53 -6.19
CA ALA A 186 -11.54 38.56 -6.93
C ALA A 186 -11.71 39.86 -6.12
N VAL A 187 -11.94 39.74 -4.81
CA VAL A 187 -12.12 40.90 -3.91
C VAL A 187 -10.82 41.68 -3.75
N ILE A 188 -9.71 41.00 -3.48
CA ILE A 188 -8.38 41.60 -3.34
C ILE A 188 -7.98 42.29 -4.65
N ALA A 189 -8.17 41.61 -5.78
CA ALA A 189 -7.82 42.15 -7.08
C ALA A 189 -8.68 43.38 -7.43
N GLY A 190 -9.99 43.31 -7.20
CA GLY A 190 -10.90 44.44 -7.43
C GLY A 190 -10.66 45.65 -6.52
N ALA A 191 -10.08 45.44 -5.33
CA ALA A 191 -9.69 46.53 -4.44
C ALA A 191 -8.33 47.15 -4.81
N LEU A 192 -7.36 46.33 -5.21
CA LEU A 192 -5.99 46.78 -5.51
C LEU A 192 -5.83 47.34 -6.92
N GLU A 193 -6.51 46.77 -7.92
CA GLU A 193 -6.33 47.14 -9.32
C GLU A 193 -6.65 48.62 -9.60
N PRO A 194 -7.75 49.21 -9.10
CA PRO A 194 -8.05 50.62 -9.35
C PRO A 194 -7.07 51.58 -8.65
N ALA A 195 -6.49 51.15 -7.53
CA ALA A 195 -5.67 52.01 -6.68
C ALA A 195 -4.19 52.00 -7.06
N LEU A 196 -3.65 50.83 -7.41
CA LEU A 196 -2.21 50.59 -7.54
C LEU A 196 -1.85 49.86 -8.86
N GLY A 197 -2.85 49.58 -9.71
CA GLY A 197 -2.69 48.81 -10.94
C GLY A 197 -2.67 47.30 -10.72
N TRP A 198 -2.87 46.52 -11.78
CA TRP A 198 -2.98 45.06 -11.67
C TRP A 198 -1.64 44.35 -11.34
N ARG A 199 -0.49 44.96 -11.66
CA ARG A 199 0.84 44.36 -11.44
C ARG A 199 1.14 44.10 -9.96
N ILE A 200 0.67 44.98 -9.07
CA ILE A 200 0.89 44.86 -7.63
C ILE A 200 0.27 43.59 -7.04
N VAL A 201 -0.82 43.10 -7.65
CA VAL A 201 -1.53 41.89 -7.25
C VAL A 201 -0.63 40.67 -7.36
N PHE A 202 0.33 40.67 -8.30
CA PHE A 202 1.32 39.60 -8.47
C PHE A 202 2.58 39.85 -7.66
N TRP A 203 3.08 41.09 -7.62
CA TRP A 203 4.25 41.47 -6.83
C TRP A 203 4.09 41.12 -5.33
N LEU A 204 2.91 41.39 -4.75
CA LEU A 204 2.64 41.09 -3.34
C LEU A 204 2.67 39.58 -3.02
N GLN A 205 2.47 38.71 -4.00
CA GLN A 205 2.47 37.27 -3.77
C GLN A 205 3.88 36.69 -3.67
N ILE A 206 4.88 37.31 -4.29
CA ILE A 206 6.27 36.84 -4.29
C ILE A 206 6.85 36.75 -2.86
N PRO A 207 6.85 37.82 -2.03
CA PRO A 207 7.41 37.74 -0.68
C PRO A 207 6.64 36.75 0.21
N VAL A 208 5.33 36.66 0.04
CA VAL A 208 4.49 35.70 0.80
C VAL A 208 4.80 34.26 0.39
N THR A 209 5.00 34.00 -0.90
CA THR A 209 5.36 32.68 -1.43
C THR A 209 6.75 32.27 -0.96
N LEU A 210 7.75 33.17 -1.02
CA LEU A 210 9.10 32.91 -0.51
C LEU A 210 9.11 32.63 0.99
N PHE A 211 8.36 33.42 1.77
CA PHE A 211 8.22 33.20 3.20
C PHE A 211 7.63 31.82 3.50
N ALA A 212 6.54 31.45 2.82
CA ALA A 212 5.91 30.14 3.00
C ALA A 212 6.82 28.98 2.53
N ALA A 213 7.60 29.18 1.47
CA ALA A 213 8.59 28.21 0.97
C ALA A 213 9.72 27.97 1.97
N LEU A 214 10.29 29.04 2.54
CA LEU A 214 11.32 28.94 3.58
C LEU A 214 10.74 28.28 4.84
N LEU A 215 9.52 28.66 5.24
CA LEU A 215 8.86 28.04 6.38
C LEU A 215 8.66 26.54 6.16
N ALA A 216 8.21 26.11 4.97
CA ALA A 216 8.10 24.70 4.61
C ALA A 216 9.46 24.00 4.64
N LEU A 217 10.50 24.63 4.08
CA LEU A 217 11.87 24.10 4.04
C LEU A 217 12.44 23.88 5.44
N PHE A 218 12.12 24.69 6.45
CA PHE A 218 12.67 24.49 7.80
C PHE A 218 11.76 23.65 8.71
N THR A 219 10.47 23.57 8.42
CA THR A 219 9.51 22.90 9.32
C THR A 219 9.14 21.49 8.89
N LEU A 220 9.17 21.15 7.59
CA LEU A 220 8.78 19.82 7.13
C LEU A 220 9.83 18.76 7.53
N PRO A 221 9.42 17.65 8.17
CA PRO A 221 10.32 16.54 8.45
C PRO A 221 10.69 15.78 7.16
N GLU A 222 11.86 15.15 7.16
CA GLU A 222 12.16 14.12 6.17
C GLU A 222 11.26 12.91 6.46
N LEU A 223 10.40 12.58 5.51
CA LEU A 223 9.59 11.35 5.58
C LEU A 223 10.52 10.17 5.22
N PRO A 224 10.45 9.04 5.95
CA PRO A 224 11.12 7.81 5.52
C PRO A 224 10.66 7.46 4.11
N ALA A 225 11.59 7.15 3.20
CA ALA A 225 11.23 6.57 1.91
C ALA A 225 10.43 5.28 2.17
N ALA A 226 9.40 5.03 1.37
CA ALA A 226 8.74 3.73 1.38
C ALA A 226 9.82 2.67 1.12
N ASP A 227 9.90 1.66 1.98
CA ASP A 227 10.84 0.54 1.87
C ASP A 227 10.54 -0.21 0.55
N ASP A 228 11.23 0.17 -0.51
CA ASP A 228 11.36 -0.66 -1.71
C ASP A 228 12.34 -1.77 -1.34
N GLY A 229 11.85 -3.02 -1.33
CA GLY A 229 12.52 -4.21 -0.81
C GLY A 229 13.81 -4.67 -1.52
N GLU A 230 14.57 -3.76 -2.11
CA GLU A 230 15.87 -4.02 -2.72
C GLU A 230 16.84 -2.87 -2.37
N ALA A 231 17.40 -2.91 -1.17
CA ALA A 231 18.61 -2.16 -0.86
C ALA A 231 19.71 -3.17 -0.52
N THR A 232 20.50 -3.49 -1.54
CA THR A 232 21.84 -4.06 -1.38
C THR A 232 22.62 -3.20 -0.40
N SER A 233 23.18 -3.84 0.62
CA SER A 233 24.16 -3.26 1.52
C SER A 233 25.42 -2.88 0.74
N ASP A 234 25.57 -1.60 0.39
CA ASP A 234 26.83 -0.86 0.59
C ASP A 234 26.61 0.65 0.40
N ASP A 235 27.40 1.45 1.12
CA ASP A 235 27.51 2.92 1.12
C ASP A 235 26.47 3.75 1.89
N GLY A 236 26.90 4.17 3.09
CA GLY A 236 26.38 5.30 3.85
C GLY A 236 26.63 6.68 3.20
N GLN A 237 26.47 6.81 1.89
CA GLN A 237 26.44 8.09 1.18
C GLN A 237 25.05 8.27 0.58
N GLY A 238 24.29 9.27 1.07
CA GLY A 238 22.99 9.60 0.48
C GLY A 238 23.12 9.78 -1.04
N HIS A 239 22.31 9.06 -1.81
CA HIS A 239 22.36 9.09 -3.27
C HIS A 239 22.48 10.53 -3.80
N SER A 240 23.53 10.80 -4.59
CA SER A 240 23.78 12.09 -5.22
C SER A 240 22.54 12.59 -5.97
N PHE A 241 22.30 13.91 -5.99
CA PHE A 241 21.17 14.52 -6.70
C PHE A 241 21.07 14.04 -8.15
N SER A 242 22.21 13.80 -8.80
CA SER A 242 22.29 13.21 -10.14
C SER A 242 21.66 11.81 -10.21
N HIS A 243 21.94 10.94 -9.24
CA HIS A 243 21.36 9.59 -9.17
C HIS A 243 19.84 9.63 -8.93
N LYS A 244 19.34 10.58 -8.13
CA LYS A 244 17.89 10.81 -7.96
C LYS A 244 17.22 11.28 -9.24
N CYS A 245 17.88 12.12 -10.03
CA CYS A 245 17.38 12.53 -11.34
C CYS A 245 17.36 11.36 -12.35
N TRP A 246 18.29 10.41 -12.25
CA TRP A 246 18.30 9.20 -13.09
C TRP A 246 17.17 8.20 -12.78
N GLN A 247 16.55 8.29 -11.59
CA GLN A 247 15.37 7.51 -11.23
C GLN A 247 14.07 8.07 -11.84
N LEU A 248 14.10 9.26 -12.45
CA LEU A 248 12.92 9.82 -13.12
C LEU A 248 12.67 9.09 -14.43
N ASP A 249 11.50 8.44 -14.56
CA ASP A 249 10.98 8.08 -15.88
C ASP A 249 10.57 9.34 -16.64
N LEU A 250 11.55 9.93 -17.32
CA LEU A 250 11.36 11.15 -18.09
C LEU A 250 10.41 10.93 -19.26
N LEU A 251 10.42 9.73 -19.87
CA LEU A 251 9.56 9.42 -21.00
C LEU A 251 8.10 9.27 -20.55
N GLY A 252 7.85 8.53 -19.46
CA GLY A 252 6.53 8.42 -18.83
C GLY A 252 6.01 9.78 -18.34
N THR A 253 6.89 10.59 -17.73
CA THR A 253 6.54 11.94 -17.26
C THR A 253 6.14 12.87 -18.42
N ILE A 254 6.93 12.91 -19.49
CA ILE A 254 6.65 13.78 -20.65
C ILE A 254 5.33 13.38 -21.29
N THR A 255 5.14 12.09 -21.61
CA THR A 255 3.93 11.57 -22.28
C THR A 255 2.66 11.78 -21.43
N LEU A 256 2.74 11.61 -20.11
CA LEU A 256 1.62 11.92 -19.21
C LEU A 256 1.27 13.41 -19.22
N ILE A 257 2.27 14.29 -19.04
CA ILE A 257 2.06 15.74 -19.02
C ILE A 257 1.51 16.21 -20.38
N SER A 258 2.11 15.79 -21.50
CA SER A 258 1.67 16.20 -22.83
C SER A 258 0.27 15.70 -23.16
N SER A 259 -0.12 14.49 -22.70
CA SER A 259 -1.48 14.00 -22.90
C SER A 259 -2.53 14.91 -22.23
N ILE A 260 -2.26 15.38 -21.01
CA ILE A 260 -3.16 16.28 -20.26
C ILE A 260 -3.15 17.69 -20.86
N VAL A 261 -1.97 18.20 -21.23
CA VAL A 261 -1.84 19.51 -21.90
C VAL A 261 -2.64 19.52 -23.19
N LEU A 262 -2.50 18.50 -24.05
CA LEU A 262 -3.22 18.41 -25.32
C LEU A 262 -4.74 18.33 -25.12
N LEU A 263 -5.19 17.56 -24.13
CA LEU A 263 -6.61 17.45 -23.79
C LEU A 263 -7.18 18.81 -23.39
N LEU A 264 -6.54 19.47 -22.43
CA LEU A 264 -7.02 20.73 -21.88
C LEU A 264 -6.85 21.88 -22.87
N TYR A 265 -5.78 21.89 -23.67
CA TYR A 265 -5.60 22.85 -24.76
C TYR A 265 -6.71 22.74 -25.80
N GLY A 266 -7.06 21.51 -26.20
CA GLY A 266 -8.15 21.26 -27.14
C GLY A 266 -9.51 21.74 -26.63
N LEU A 267 -9.74 21.66 -25.32
CA LEU A 267 -10.98 22.06 -24.66
C LEU A 267 -11.06 23.54 -24.27
N ALA A 268 -9.92 24.17 -23.98
CA ALA A 268 -9.84 25.56 -23.54
C ALA A 268 -9.87 26.57 -24.71
N ALA A 269 -9.54 26.11 -25.92
CA ALA A 269 -9.60 26.95 -27.10
C ALA A 269 -11.02 27.49 -27.34
N PRO A 270 -11.18 28.73 -27.87
CA PRO A 270 -12.49 29.35 -28.12
C PRO A 270 -13.42 28.49 -28.99
N LYS A 271 -12.82 27.66 -29.86
CA LYS A 271 -13.49 26.56 -30.56
C LYS A 271 -12.79 25.28 -30.14
N VAL A 272 -13.55 24.27 -29.76
CA VAL A 272 -13.01 22.96 -29.38
C VAL A 272 -12.18 22.40 -30.53
N LEU A 273 -10.91 22.12 -30.27
CA LEU A 273 -9.98 21.58 -31.26
C LEU A 273 -9.94 20.06 -31.13
N VAL A 274 -10.46 19.37 -32.15
CA VAL A 274 -10.58 17.90 -32.14
C VAL A 274 -9.21 17.21 -32.24
N TRP A 275 -8.28 17.74 -33.04
CA TRP A 275 -6.96 17.13 -33.25
C TRP A 275 -6.11 17.03 -31.98
N PRO A 276 -5.96 18.07 -31.14
CA PRO A 276 -5.31 17.93 -29.83
C PRO A 276 -5.96 16.87 -28.93
N ILE A 277 -7.28 16.72 -28.96
CA ILE A 277 -8.00 15.71 -28.16
C ILE A 277 -7.66 14.29 -28.65
N ILE A 278 -7.62 14.07 -29.97
CA ILE A 278 -7.22 12.77 -30.53
C ILE A 278 -5.75 12.48 -30.20
N LEU A 279 -4.86 13.45 -30.37
CA LEU A 279 -3.45 13.30 -30.04
C LEU A 279 -3.23 13.02 -28.55
N SER A 280 -4.01 13.64 -27.67
CA SER A 280 -4.02 13.35 -26.23
C SER A 280 -4.31 11.88 -25.94
N LEU A 281 -5.29 11.27 -26.63
CA LEU A 281 -5.60 9.85 -26.46
C LEU A 281 -4.46 8.95 -26.94
N VAL A 282 -3.85 9.28 -28.08
CA VAL A 282 -2.68 8.55 -28.61
C VAL A 282 -1.51 8.64 -27.64
N ASP A 283 -1.25 9.83 -27.10
CA ASP A 283 -0.16 10.08 -26.16
C ASP A 283 -0.41 9.43 -24.79
N PHE A 284 -1.66 9.38 -24.33
CA PHE A 284 -2.04 8.62 -23.14
C PHE A 284 -1.85 7.11 -23.33
N LEU A 285 -2.17 6.56 -24.51
CA LEU A 285 -1.88 5.16 -24.83
C LEU A 285 -0.37 4.90 -24.89
N LEU A 286 0.41 5.84 -25.42
CA LEU A 286 1.86 5.77 -25.42
C LEU A 286 2.41 5.77 -23.99
N PHE A 287 1.91 6.66 -23.12
CA PHE A 287 2.23 6.67 -21.69
C PHE A 287 2.00 5.29 -21.05
N LEU A 288 0.82 4.68 -21.26
CA LEU A 288 0.52 3.34 -20.71
C LEU A 288 1.50 2.27 -21.23
N LEU A 289 1.93 2.35 -22.49
CA LEU A 289 2.91 1.44 -23.08
C LEU A 289 4.32 1.64 -22.49
N VAL A 290 4.73 2.90 -22.30
CA VAL A 290 6.01 3.26 -21.68
C VAL A 290 6.07 2.69 -20.26
N GLU A 291 5.05 2.96 -19.44
CA GLU A 291 4.97 2.50 -18.05
C GLU A 291 4.88 0.97 -17.96
N ALA A 292 4.25 0.30 -18.93
CA ALA A 292 4.09 -1.16 -18.93
C ALA A 292 5.34 -1.93 -19.36
N LYS A 293 6.14 -1.37 -20.27
CA LYS A 293 7.21 -2.13 -20.96
C LYS A 293 8.60 -1.54 -20.81
N TRP A 294 8.73 -0.24 -20.64
CA TRP A 294 10.03 0.46 -20.73
C TRP A 294 10.44 1.14 -19.42
N ALA A 295 9.48 1.50 -18.57
CA ALA A 295 9.76 2.10 -17.28
C ALA A 295 10.41 1.06 -16.34
N ARG A 296 11.64 1.34 -15.90
CA ARG A 296 12.28 0.59 -14.80
C ARG A 296 11.65 0.95 -13.46
N ASP A 297 11.35 2.24 -13.28
CA ASP A 297 10.67 2.77 -12.11
C ASP A 297 9.52 3.69 -12.55
N PRO A 298 8.27 3.16 -12.62
CA PRO A 298 7.13 3.86 -13.19
C PRO A 298 6.78 5.16 -12.43
N ILE A 299 6.43 6.24 -13.15
CA ILE A 299 5.97 7.49 -12.51
C ILE A 299 4.64 7.28 -11.80
N MET A 300 3.80 6.42 -12.36
CA MET A 300 2.51 6.08 -11.82
C MET A 300 2.26 4.58 -12.03
N PRO A 301 2.39 3.75 -10.97
CA PRO A 301 2.21 2.32 -11.10
C PRO A 301 0.87 1.98 -11.76
N LEU A 302 0.90 1.18 -12.83
CA LEU A 302 -0.29 0.85 -13.62
C LEU A 302 -1.41 0.22 -12.78
N HIS A 303 -1.06 -0.51 -11.72
CA HIS A 303 -2.05 -1.07 -10.81
C HIS A 303 -2.87 0.02 -10.10
N VAL A 304 -2.30 1.19 -9.78
CA VAL A 304 -3.01 2.34 -9.19
C VAL A 304 -3.95 2.99 -10.22
N LEU A 305 -3.52 3.09 -11.49
CA LEU A 305 -4.32 3.66 -12.58
C LEU A 305 -5.53 2.79 -12.95
N VAL A 306 -5.34 1.47 -12.96
CA VAL A 306 -6.37 0.49 -13.36
C VAL A 306 -7.19 0.00 -12.17
N GLU A 307 -6.83 0.40 -10.94
CA GLU A 307 -7.61 0.08 -9.75
C GLU A 307 -9.01 0.71 -9.84
N ARG A 308 -10.03 -0.16 -9.91
CA ARG A 308 -11.42 0.25 -10.11
C ARG A 308 -11.90 1.25 -9.06
N GLY A 309 -11.52 1.06 -7.80
CA GLY A 309 -11.91 1.96 -6.71
C GLY A 309 -11.41 3.38 -6.94
N ASN A 310 -10.15 3.51 -7.38
CA ASN A 310 -9.51 4.79 -7.67
C ASN A 310 -10.08 5.44 -8.93
N LEU A 311 -10.17 4.70 -10.05
CA LEU A 311 -10.68 5.20 -11.32
C LEU A 311 -12.13 5.67 -11.22
N LEU A 312 -13.00 4.85 -10.63
CA LEU A 312 -14.44 5.17 -10.53
C LEU A 312 -14.69 6.34 -9.57
N THR A 313 -13.97 6.42 -8.44
CA THR A 313 -14.06 7.58 -7.54
C THR A 313 -13.51 8.85 -8.21
N GLY A 314 -12.45 8.72 -9.02
CA GLY A 314 -11.90 9.79 -9.84
C GLY A 314 -12.91 10.35 -10.84
N LEU A 315 -13.56 9.47 -11.61
CA LEU A 315 -14.63 9.84 -12.55
C LEU A 315 -15.80 10.52 -11.84
N ALA A 316 -16.26 9.95 -10.71
CA ALA A 316 -17.29 10.56 -9.90
C ALA A 316 -16.90 11.96 -9.41
N THR A 317 -15.64 12.12 -8.99
CA THR A 317 -15.09 13.41 -8.55
C THR A 317 -15.05 14.45 -9.68
N ILE A 318 -14.70 14.06 -10.92
CA ILE A 318 -14.80 14.95 -12.08
C ILE A 318 -16.23 15.47 -12.26
N GLY A 319 -17.24 14.58 -12.25
CA GLY A 319 -18.63 14.96 -12.48
C GLY A 319 -19.22 15.82 -11.36
N ILE A 320 -18.94 15.51 -10.09
CA ILE A 320 -19.35 16.34 -8.95
C ILE A 320 -18.71 17.72 -9.03
N MET A 321 -17.41 17.79 -9.34
CA MET A 321 -16.71 19.06 -9.43
C MET A 321 -17.12 19.88 -10.65
N ALA A 322 -17.42 19.25 -11.79
CA ALA A 322 -18.01 19.95 -12.94
C ALA A 322 -19.37 20.58 -12.58
N SER A 323 -20.20 19.86 -11.83
CA SER A 323 -21.49 20.39 -11.32
C SER A 323 -21.26 21.58 -10.38
N ARG A 324 -20.32 21.45 -9.44
CA ARG A 324 -19.95 22.55 -8.53
C ARG A 324 -19.40 23.78 -9.26
N TRP A 325 -18.55 23.60 -10.26
CA TRP A 325 -18.01 24.71 -11.06
C TRP A 325 -19.13 25.45 -11.80
N THR A 326 -20.16 24.74 -12.25
CA THR A 326 -21.35 25.36 -12.85
C THR A 326 -22.04 26.32 -11.87
N VAL A 327 -22.20 25.93 -10.59
CA VAL A 327 -22.72 26.82 -9.55
C VAL A 327 -21.83 28.03 -9.34
N LEU A 328 -20.51 27.84 -9.24
CA LEU A 328 -19.55 28.92 -9.00
C LEU A 328 -19.51 29.95 -10.15
N PHE A 329 -19.59 29.51 -11.41
CA PHE A 329 -19.54 30.42 -12.56
C PHE A 329 -20.85 31.14 -12.83
N TYR A 330 -22.00 30.46 -12.67
CA TYR A 330 -23.30 31.00 -13.09
C TYR A 330 -24.13 31.66 -11.98
N THR A 331 -23.76 31.49 -10.71
CA THR A 331 -24.42 32.20 -9.60
C THR A 331 -24.25 33.72 -9.70
N PRO A 332 -23.05 34.29 -9.95
CA PRO A 332 -22.91 35.73 -10.16
C PRO A 332 -23.68 36.22 -11.38
N VAL A 333 -23.77 35.41 -12.45
CA VAL A 333 -24.56 35.72 -13.64
C VAL A 333 -26.05 35.87 -13.29
N ALA A 334 -26.59 35.01 -12.42
CA ALA A 334 -27.96 35.16 -11.91
C ALA A 334 -28.14 36.49 -11.14
N GLY A 335 -27.17 36.87 -10.30
CA GLY A 335 -27.20 38.13 -9.57
C GLY A 335 -27.26 39.36 -10.48
N ILE A 336 -26.47 39.35 -11.56
CA ILE A 336 -26.41 40.45 -12.53
C ILE A 336 -27.66 40.47 -13.43
N ALA A 337 -27.95 39.36 -14.11
CA ALA A 337 -28.96 39.30 -15.16
C ALA A 337 -30.41 39.24 -14.64
N ILE A 338 -30.63 38.55 -13.54
CA ILE A 338 -31.98 38.27 -13.02
C ILE A 338 -32.33 39.26 -11.91
N ARG A 339 -31.37 39.57 -11.01
CA ARG A 339 -31.61 40.42 -9.83
C ARG A 339 -31.11 41.85 -9.96
N GLY A 340 -30.30 42.16 -10.97
CA GLY A 340 -29.87 43.53 -11.28
C GLY A 340 -28.82 44.07 -10.34
N TRP A 341 -28.02 43.18 -9.76
CA TRP A 341 -27.00 43.56 -8.81
C TRP A 341 -25.76 44.07 -9.52
N ALA A 342 -25.04 44.99 -8.87
CA ALA A 342 -23.72 45.40 -9.31
C ALA A 342 -22.77 44.18 -9.32
N PRO A 343 -21.81 44.10 -10.28
CA PRO A 343 -20.89 42.96 -10.40
C PRO A 343 -20.16 42.60 -9.10
N ALA A 344 -19.74 43.60 -8.32
CA ALA A 344 -19.09 43.38 -7.03
C ALA A 344 -20.01 42.65 -6.03
N ILE A 345 -21.29 43.02 -5.96
CA ILE A 345 -22.28 42.40 -5.07
C ILE A 345 -22.64 40.99 -5.56
N ALA A 346 -22.75 40.81 -6.87
CA ALA A 346 -22.97 39.48 -7.47
C ALA A 346 -21.80 38.51 -7.18
N GLY A 347 -20.56 39.02 -7.14
CA GLY A 347 -19.39 38.24 -6.71
C GLY A 347 -19.44 37.81 -5.24
N LEU A 348 -19.96 38.67 -4.35
CA LEU A 348 -20.13 38.34 -2.92
C LEU A 348 -21.12 37.18 -2.68
N MET A 349 -21.96 36.83 -3.66
CA MET A 349 -22.86 35.66 -3.57
C MET A 349 -22.11 34.33 -3.50
N LEU A 350 -20.82 34.31 -3.86
CA LEU A 350 -20.00 33.12 -3.72
C LEU A 350 -19.64 32.83 -2.25
N LEU A 351 -19.75 33.82 -1.36
CA LEU A 351 -19.43 33.63 0.06
C LEU A 351 -20.32 32.57 0.72
N PRO A 352 -21.67 32.59 0.64
CA PRO A 352 -22.50 31.53 1.22
C PRO A 352 -22.13 30.11 0.79
N THR A 353 -21.94 29.86 -0.51
CA THR A 353 -21.56 28.51 -1.00
C THR A 353 -20.14 28.11 -0.57
N ASN A 354 -19.21 29.05 -0.48
CA ASN A 354 -17.84 28.75 -0.05
C ASN A 354 -17.74 28.56 1.47
N ILE A 355 -18.47 29.35 2.27
CA ILE A 355 -18.62 29.12 3.71
C ILE A 355 -19.31 27.78 3.95
N GLY A 356 -20.38 27.48 3.21
CA GLY A 356 -21.03 26.17 3.21
C GLY A 356 -20.02 25.06 2.96
N PHE A 357 -19.25 25.14 1.89
CA PHE A 357 -18.26 24.12 1.54
C PHE A 357 -17.18 23.89 2.59
N GLY A 358 -16.63 24.96 3.15
CA GLY A 358 -15.67 24.87 4.25
C GLY A 358 -16.29 24.21 5.48
N THR A 359 -17.47 24.68 5.90
CA THR A 359 -18.18 24.16 7.09
C THR A 359 -18.62 22.71 6.92
N GLY A 360 -19.20 22.33 5.78
CA GLY A 360 -19.58 20.95 5.49
C GLY A 360 -18.38 19.99 5.50
N SER A 361 -17.26 20.42 4.93
CA SER A 361 -16.01 19.64 4.97
C SER A 361 -15.52 19.45 6.42
N LEU A 362 -15.47 20.53 7.21
CA LEU A 362 -15.01 20.49 8.61
C LEU A 362 -15.93 19.65 9.51
N VAL A 363 -17.25 19.82 9.38
CA VAL A 363 -18.25 19.11 10.20
C VAL A 363 -18.16 17.60 9.97
N VAL A 364 -18.09 17.17 8.71
CA VAL A 364 -17.89 15.74 8.37
C VAL A 364 -16.56 15.22 8.91
N GLY A 365 -15.49 15.99 8.74
CA GLY A 365 -14.17 15.65 9.27
C GLY A 365 -14.11 15.57 10.80
N TRP A 366 -14.88 16.41 11.50
CA TRP A 366 -14.91 16.49 12.96
C TRP A 366 -15.83 15.46 13.62
N LEU A 367 -17.02 15.20 13.08
CA LEU A 367 -18.04 14.34 13.70
C LEU A 367 -18.02 12.89 13.21
N HIS A 368 -17.88 12.70 11.90
CA HIS A 368 -18.21 11.41 11.28
C HIS A 368 -16.96 10.58 10.97
N ILE A 369 -15.89 11.21 10.49
CA ILE A 369 -14.64 10.51 10.10
C ILE A 369 -13.77 10.13 11.32
N LYS A 370 -14.21 10.46 12.53
CA LYS A 370 -13.62 9.93 13.77
C LYS A 370 -14.01 8.48 14.07
N ARG A 371 -15.02 7.94 13.39
CA ARG A 371 -15.53 6.60 13.65
C ARG A 371 -14.78 5.59 12.77
N PRO A 372 -14.12 4.56 13.32
CA PRO A 372 -13.51 3.53 12.50
C PRO A 372 -14.59 2.78 11.72
N GLY A 373 -14.48 2.72 10.39
CA GLY A 373 -15.43 1.99 9.54
C GLY A 373 -15.47 2.44 8.08
N SER A 374 -16.31 1.76 7.31
CA SER A 374 -16.64 2.17 5.95
C SER A 374 -17.48 3.44 5.93
N TYR A 375 -17.11 4.38 5.06
CA TYR A 375 -17.86 5.62 4.83
C TYR A 375 -18.80 5.56 3.63
N TYR A 376 -19.03 4.38 3.05
CA TYR A 376 -19.79 4.22 1.81
C TYR A 376 -21.24 4.72 1.91
N VAL A 377 -21.95 4.33 2.99
CA VAL A 377 -23.34 4.77 3.21
C VAL A 377 -23.41 6.28 3.41
N SER A 378 -22.48 6.85 4.19
CA SER A 378 -22.40 8.29 4.40
C SER A 378 -22.08 9.06 3.11
N LEU A 379 -21.25 8.47 2.25
CA LEU A 379 -20.94 8.98 0.92
C LEU A 379 -22.18 8.98 0.02
N LEU A 380 -22.90 7.85 -0.08
CA LEU A 380 -24.16 7.72 -0.81
C LEU A 380 -25.22 8.72 -0.31
N ALA A 381 -25.37 8.85 1.00
CA ALA A 381 -26.25 9.86 1.59
C ALA A 381 -25.83 11.29 1.19
N SER A 382 -24.53 11.59 1.21
CA SER A 382 -24.03 12.91 0.80
C SER A 382 -24.27 13.21 -0.68
N PHE A 383 -24.21 12.21 -1.56
CA PHE A 383 -24.61 12.33 -2.96
C PHE A 383 -26.10 12.68 -3.09
N VAL A 384 -26.98 11.96 -2.39
CA VAL A 384 -28.42 12.21 -2.43
C VAL A 384 -28.75 13.63 -1.95
N VAL A 385 -28.13 14.08 -0.86
CA VAL A 385 -28.36 15.43 -0.34
C VAL A 385 -27.74 16.49 -1.25
N PHE A 386 -26.62 16.22 -1.92
CA PHE A 386 -26.05 17.10 -2.94
C PHE A 386 -26.97 17.23 -4.18
N ILE A 387 -27.52 16.12 -4.67
CA ILE A 387 -28.50 16.13 -5.77
C ILE A 387 -29.74 16.95 -5.38
N ALA A 388 -30.26 16.74 -4.16
CA ALA A 388 -31.39 17.51 -3.65
C ALA A 388 -31.07 19.01 -3.51
N SER A 389 -29.84 19.37 -3.14
CA SER A 389 -29.42 20.77 -3.02
C SER A 389 -29.30 21.46 -4.39
N GLU A 390 -28.82 20.77 -5.43
CA GLU A 390 -28.83 21.25 -6.82
C GLU A 390 -30.26 21.49 -7.34
N VAL A 391 -31.16 20.53 -7.11
CA VAL A 391 -32.58 20.67 -7.47
C VAL A 391 -33.19 21.86 -6.71
N PHE A 392 -32.95 21.98 -5.41
CA PHE A 392 -33.44 23.10 -4.61
C PHE A 392 -32.89 24.44 -5.10
N LEU A 393 -31.60 24.51 -5.44
CA LEU A 393 -30.99 25.69 -6.01
C LEU A 393 -31.65 26.08 -7.34
N SER A 394 -31.92 25.11 -8.22
CA SER A 394 -32.61 25.33 -9.50
C SER A 394 -34.00 25.95 -9.34
N GLN A 395 -34.69 25.71 -8.22
CA GLN A 395 -36.01 26.27 -7.94
C GLN A 395 -35.97 27.70 -7.40
N THR A 396 -34.81 28.16 -6.91
CA THR A 396 -34.66 29.44 -6.18
C THR A 396 -33.93 30.53 -6.96
N VAL A 397 -33.49 30.23 -8.20
CA VAL A 397 -32.81 31.18 -9.10
C VAL A 397 -33.69 32.35 -9.52
N GLY A 398 -34.98 32.10 -9.77
CA GLY A 398 -35.89 33.10 -10.34
C GLY A 398 -36.24 34.27 -9.40
N LEU A 399 -36.85 35.30 -9.97
CA LEU A 399 -37.33 36.47 -9.21
C LEU A 399 -38.46 36.15 -8.22
N SER A 400 -39.19 35.05 -8.44
CA SER A 400 -40.26 34.59 -7.56
C SER A 400 -39.75 34.10 -6.20
N ALA A 401 -38.49 33.67 -6.12
CA ALA A 401 -37.86 33.26 -4.87
C ALA A 401 -37.19 34.45 -4.19
N SER A 402 -37.32 34.52 -2.86
CA SER A 402 -36.65 35.55 -2.08
C SER A 402 -35.13 35.39 -2.13
N THR A 403 -34.41 36.52 -2.13
CA THR A 403 -32.94 36.54 -2.10
C THR A 403 -32.40 35.72 -0.93
N PHE A 404 -33.02 35.83 0.25
CA PHE A 404 -32.60 35.10 1.44
C PHE A 404 -32.68 33.57 1.25
N VAL A 405 -33.78 33.07 0.66
CA VAL A 405 -33.93 31.64 0.36
C VAL A 405 -32.90 31.18 -0.67
N PHE A 406 -32.60 31.99 -1.68
CA PHE A 406 -31.53 31.70 -2.65
C PHE A 406 -30.15 31.61 -1.98
N LEU A 407 -29.82 32.53 -1.07
CA LEU A 407 -28.55 32.49 -0.32
C LEU A 407 -28.45 31.26 0.60
N ILE A 408 -29.56 30.83 1.22
CA ILE A 408 -29.61 29.57 1.97
C ILE A 408 -29.38 28.37 1.04
N ALA A 409 -30.03 28.35 -0.13
CA ALA A 409 -29.83 27.28 -1.10
C ALA A 409 -28.36 27.17 -1.54
N LEU A 410 -27.69 28.31 -1.77
CA LEU A 410 -26.26 28.37 -2.05
C LEU A 410 -25.41 27.83 -0.91
N PHE A 411 -25.72 28.21 0.34
CA PHE A 411 -25.03 27.69 1.51
C PHE A 411 -25.18 26.16 1.64
N VAL A 412 -26.41 25.64 1.46
CA VAL A 412 -26.70 24.20 1.54
C VAL A 412 -26.00 23.43 0.42
N ASN A 413 -25.99 23.96 -0.81
CA ASN A 413 -25.23 23.37 -1.93
C ASN A 413 -23.72 23.35 -1.63
N GLY A 414 -23.20 24.44 -1.07
CA GLY A 414 -21.84 24.50 -0.56
C GLY A 414 -21.55 23.41 0.47
N PHE A 415 -22.36 23.37 1.53
CA PHE A 415 -22.23 22.41 2.63
C PHE A 415 -22.22 20.96 2.17
N THR A 416 -23.17 20.61 1.31
CA THR A 416 -23.30 19.27 0.76
C THR A 416 -22.14 18.93 -0.18
N SER A 417 -21.67 19.88 -0.99
CA SER A 417 -20.45 19.71 -1.81
C SER A 417 -19.21 19.41 -0.96
N GLY A 418 -19.02 20.15 0.13
CA GLY A 418 -17.87 19.99 1.02
C GLY A 418 -17.88 18.66 1.77
N ALA A 419 -19.06 18.30 2.29
CA ALA A 419 -19.30 17.00 2.92
C ALA A 419 -19.02 15.84 1.96
N LEU A 420 -19.58 15.92 0.74
CA LEU A 420 -19.43 14.91 -0.30
C LEU A 420 -17.96 14.68 -0.69
N LEU A 421 -17.19 15.75 -0.91
CA LEU A 421 -15.77 15.61 -1.24
C LEU A 421 -14.93 15.04 -0.11
N ASN A 422 -15.21 15.42 1.14
CA ASN A 422 -14.46 14.89 2.27
C ASN A 422 -14.76 13.39 2.49
N TYR A 423 -16.03 12.98 2.37
CA TYR A 423 -16.39 11.55 2.39
C TYR A 423 -15.83 10.79 1.19
N SER A 424 -15.83 11.37 -0.01
CA SER A 424 -15.26 10.75 -1.21
C SER A 424 -13.77 10.45 -1.01
N LEU A 425 -13.02 11.43 -0.48
CA LEU A 425 -11.60 11.26 -0.17
C LEU A 425 -11.37 10.22 0.94
N ALA A 426 -12.15 10.27 2.03
CA ALA A 426 -12.03 9.31 3.12
C ALA A 426 -12.37 7.88 2.67
N HIS A 427 -13.38 7.72 1.81
CA HIS A 427 -13.72 6.44 1.19
C HIS A 427 -12.62 5.99 0.25
N LEU A 428 -12.07 6.86 -0.61
CA LEU A 428 -10.96 6.53 -1.51
C LEU A 428 -9.72 6.01 -0.75
N LEU A 429 -9.36 6.66 0.36
CA LEU A 429 -8.24 6.22 1.20
C LEU A 429 -8.53 4.92 1.95
N HIS A 430 -9.81 4.61 2.19
CA HIS A 430 -10.25 3.31 2.69
C HIS A 430 -10.21 2.23 1.61
N LEU A 431 -10.42 2.58 0.34
CA LEU A 431 -10.34 1.68 -0.82
C LEU A 431 -8.92 1.43 -1.34
N THR A 432 -7.88 2.05 -0.77
CA THR A 432 -6.51 2.02 -1.31
C THR A 432 -5.46 1.79 -0.23
N HIS A 433 -4.33 1.16 -0.59
CA HIS A 433 -3.26 0.85 0.35
C HIS A 433 -2.45 2.09 0.77
N ALA A 434 -1.98 2.12 2.02
CA ALA A 434 -1.21 3.24 2.56
C ALA A 434 0.07 3.56 1.76
N THR A 435 0.71 2.52 1.20
CA THR A 435 1.91 2.65 0.34
C THR A 435 1.60 3.35 -0.99
N THR A 436 0.37 3.25 -1.49
CA THR A 436 -0.06 3.87 -2.75
C THR A 436 -0.71 5.24 -2.55
N HIS A 437 -0.92 5.70 -1.30
CA HIS A 437 -1.65 6.94 -1.00
C HIS A 437 -0.99 8.17 -1.65
N ALA A 438 0.33 8.23 -1.80
CA ALA A 438 0.99 9.36 -2.46
C ALA A 438 0.57 9.52 -3.93
N PHE A 439 0.44 8.40 -4.67
CA PHE A 439 -0.02 8.37 -6.05
C PHE A 439 -1.53 8.64 -6.13
N VAL A 440 -2.32 7.98 -5.29
CA VAL A 440 -3.79 8.11 -5.25
C VAL A 440 -4.23 9.53 -4.91
N LEU A 441 -3.61 10.17 -3.92
CA LEU A 441 -3.93 11.55 -3.52
C LEU A 441 -3.59 12.56 -4.61
N SER A 442 -2.46 12.35 -5.29
CA SER A 442 -2.05 13.20 -6.43
C SER A 442 -3.01 13.02 -7.60
N LEU A 443 -3.36 11.79 -7.96
CA LEU A 443 -4.31 11.52 -9.04
C LEU A 443 -5.72 12.05 -8.72
N ASN A 444 -6.19 11.92 -7.48
CA ASN A 444 -7.46 12.52 -7.06
C ASN A 444 -7.43 14.06 -7.09
N ALA A 445 -6.31 14.69 -6.71
CA ALA A 445 -6.13 16.13 -6.86
C ALA A 445 -6.17 16.54 -8.35
N MET A 446 -5.58 15.74 -9.25
CA MET A 446 -5.65 15.97 -10.70
C MET A 446 -7.10 15.86 -11.19
N PHE A 447 -7.86 14.84 -10.78
CA PHE A 447 -9.27 14.70 -11.17
C PHE A 447 -10.12 15.90 -10.73
N ARG A 448 -9.87 16.44 -9.53
CA ARG A 448 -10.52 17.67 -9.07
C ARG A 448 -10.14 18.86 -9.94
N ALA A 449 -8.86 19.02 -10.29
CA ALA A 449 -8.39 20.14 -11.12
C ALA A 449 -8.93 20.07 -12.57
N LEU A 450 -8.94 18.88 -13.18
CA LEU A 450 -9.42 18.64 -14.55
C LEU A 450 -10.86 19.13 -14.76
N SER A 451 -11.70 18.97 -13.74
CA SER A 451 -13.10 19.41 -13.77
C SER A 451 -13.29 20.93 -13.94
N GLY A 452 -12.33 21.75 -13.53
CA GLY A 452 -12.44 23.21 -13.61
C GLY A 452 -12.46 23.71 -15.05
N SER A 453 -11.59 23.18 -15.89
CA SER A 453 -11.54 23.51 -17.31
C SER A 453 -12.65 22.79 -18.10
N PHE A 454 -12.83 21.48 -17.89
CA PHE A 454 -13.83 20.69 -18.61
C PHE A 454 -15.28 21.09 -18.27
N GLY A 455 -15.58 21.27 -16.98
CA GLY A 455 -16.93 21.59 -16.49
C GLY A 455 -17.40 22.98 -16.91
N ALA A 456 -16.51 23.98 -16.88
CA ALA A 456 -16.84 25.34 -17.31
C ALA A 456 -17.19 25.40 -18.80
N SER A 457 -16.45 24.72 -19.68
CA SER A 457 -16.72 24.71 -21.12
C SER A 457 -18.06 24.04 -21.45
N ILE A 458 -18.40 22.92 -20.81
CA ILE A 458 -19.69 22.24 -21.01
C ILE A 458 -20.85 23.11 -20.52
N ALA A 459 -20.73 23.67 -19.30
CA ALA A 459 -21.73 24.57 -18.75
C ALA A 459 -21.92 25.81 -19.65
N GLY A 460 -20.83 26.41 -20.15
CA GLY A 460 -20.84 27.47 -21.16
C GLY A 460 -21.63 27.12 -22.41
N GLY A 461 -21.32 25.96 -23.00
CA GLY A 461 -22.01 25.50 -24.20
C GLY A 461 -23.51 25.27 -23.98
N ILE A 462 -23.91 24.72 -22.83
CA ILE A 462 -25.33 24.49 -22.49
C ILE A 462 -26.03 25.81 -22.21
N PHE A 463 -25.41 26.71 -21.45
CA PHE A 463 -25.93 28.03 -21.13
C PHE A 463 -26.24 28.84 -22.38
N LEU A 464 -25.25 29.00 -23.27
CA LEU A 464 -25.38 29.79 -24.48
C LEU A 464 -26.44 29.23 -25.43
N ARG A 465 -26.51 27.90 -25.59
CA ARG A 465 -27.54 27.24 -26.41
C ARG A 465 -28.94 27.39 -25.84
N THR A 466 -29.09 27.27 -24.52
CA THR A 466 -30.39 27.39 -23.86
C THR A 466 -30.88 28.83 -23.90
N LEU A 467 -30.03 29.80 -23.53
CA LEU A 467 -30.36 31.22 -23.56
C LEU A 467 -30.65 31.70 -24.99
N GLY A 468 -29.78 31.35 -25.95
CA GLY A 468 -29.97 31.70 -27.36
C GLY A 468 -31.24 31.08 -27.94
N GLY A 469 -31.55 29.84 -27.59
CA GLY A 469 -32.79 29.16 -27.98
C GLY A 469 -34.03 29.90 -27.50
N VAL A 470 -34.12 30.22 -26.20
CA VAL A 470 -35.27 30.94 -25.62
C VAL A 470 -35.44 32.33 -26.26
N LEU A 471 -34.34 33.09 -26.43
CA LEU A 471 -34.40 34.40 -27.05
C LEU A 471 -34.82 34.32 -28.53
N SER A 472 -34.26 33.38 -29.30
CA SER A 472 -34.57 33.24 -30.74
C SER A 472 -36.01 32.81 -31.04
N GLN A 473 -36.66 32.12 -30.10
CA GLN A 473 -38.05 31.68 -30.23
C GLN A 473 -39.07 32.77 -29.87
N SER A 474 -38.64 33.84 -29.20
CA SER A 474 -39.51 34.97 -28.85
C SER A 474 -39.76 35.88 -30.04
N GLU A 475 -41.04 36.23 -30.28
CA GLU A 475 -41.43 37.20 -31.31
C GLU A 475 -40.75 38.57 -31.13
N HIS A 476 -40.36 38.94 -29.90
CA HIS A 476 -39.73 40.23 -29.61
C HIS A 476 -38.23 40.29 -29.97
N PHE A 477 -37.61 39.12 -30.16
CA PHE A 477 -36.17 38.99 -30.41
C PHE A 477 -35.85 38.34 -31.77
N LYS A 478 -36.83 37.72 -32.42
CA LYS A 478 -36.68 36.97 -33.69
C LYS A 478 -35.99 37.78 -34.80
N ASP A 479 -36.27 39.08 -34.87
CA ASP A 479 -35.69 39.99 -35.88
C ASP A 479 -34.51 40.83 -35.35
N LYS A 480 -33.98 40.50 -34.16
CA LYS A 480 -32.90 41.27 -33.50
C LYS A 480 -31.66 40.40 -33.19
N PRO A 481 -30.99 39.80 -34.20
CA PRO A 481 -29.88 38.88 -33.98
C PRO A 481 -28.68 39.52 -33.28
N ASP A 482 -28.43 40.82 -33.51
CA ASP A 482 -27.35 41.55 -32.84
C ASP A 482 -27.64 41.80 -31.36
N LEU A 483 -28.91 42.01 -31.00
CA LEU A 483 -29.31 42.12 -29.60
C LEU A 483 -29.18 40.78 -28.88
N ILE A 484 -29.53 39.68 -29.53
CA ILE A 484 -29.31 38.32 -28.99
C ILE A 484 -27.81 38.09 -28.75
N ARG A 485 -26.94 38.42 -29.70
CA ARG A 485 -25.47 38.31 -29.53
C ARG A 485 -24.96 39.14 -28.36
N THR A 486 -25.45 40.37 -28.22
CA THR A 486 -25.09 41.25 -27.11
C THR A 486 -25.56 40.70 -25.77
N LEU A 487 -26.79 40.19 -25.69
CA LEU A 487 -27.33 39.55 -24.49
C LEU A 487 -26.60 38.27 -24.12
N LEU A 488 -26.12 37.48 -25.08
CA LEU A 488 -25.30 36.29 -24.82
C LEU A 488 -23.90 36.65 -24.29
N ALA A 489 -23.37 37.81 -24.67
CA ALA A 489 -22.04 38.27 -24.27
C ALA A 489 -22.02 39.02 -22.94
N SER A 490 -23.05 39.80 -22.62
CA SER A 490 -23.08 40.67 -21.44
C SER A 490 -24.41 40.57 -20.67
N PRO A 491 -24.41 39.96 -19.48
CA PRO A 491 -25.60 39.87 -18.63
C PRO A 491 -26.13 41.22 -18.13
N ARG A 492 -25.31 42.27 -18.14
CA ARG A 492 -25.69 43.62 -17.66
C ARG A 492 -26.72 44.28 -18.58
N VAL A 493 -26.70 43.95 -19.87
CA VAL A 493 -27.54 44.57 -20.90
C VAL A 493 -29.03 44.29 -20.67
N VAL A 494 -29.38 43.27 -19.88
CA VAL A 494 -30.77 42.98 -19.49
C VAL A 494 -31.45 44.19 -18.84
N TYR A 495 -30.72 44.99 -18.07
CA TYR A 495 -31.26 46.18 -17.38
C TYR A 495 -31.22 47.46 -18.22
N GLU A 496 -30.61 47.40 -19.40
CA GLU A 496 -30.67 48.46 -20.42
C GLU A 496 -31.93 48.30 -21.31
N LEU A 497 -32.58 47.13 -21.28
CA LEU A 497 -33.83 46.85 -21.98
C LEU A 497 -35.06 47.38 -21.24
N HIS A 498 -36.12 47.67 -22.01
CA HIS A 498 -37.38 48.19 -21.50
C HIS A 498 -38.57 47.30 -21.91
N GLY A 499 -39.60 47.25 -21.03
CA GLY A 499 -40.85 46.55 -21.30
C GLY A 499 -40.69 45.02 -21.46
N PRO A 500 -41.37 44.39 -22.44
CA PRO A 500 -41.42 42.92 -22.57
C PRO A 500 -40.06 42.30 -22.90
N GLU A 501 -39.16 43.02 -23.58
CA GLU A 501 -37.82 42.52 -23.90
C GLU A 501 -37.00 42.20 -22.65
N ARG A 502 -37.09 43.06 -21.63
CA ARG A 502 -36.43 42.84 -20.35
C ARG A 502 -36.98 41.63 -19.61
N GLN A 503 -38.31 41.45 -19.59
CA GLN A 503 -38.93 40.31 -18.92
C GLN A 503 -38.53 38.99 -19.58
N ILE A 504 -38.58 38.93 -20.91
CA ILE A 504 -38.19 37.74 -21.69
C ILE A 504 -36.69 37.45 -21.53
N ALA A 505 -35.84 38.48 -21.48
CA ALA A 505 -34.41 38.29 -21.20
C ALA A 505 -34.18 37.73 -19.80
N ILE A 506 -34.83 38.27 -18.76
CA ILE A 506 -34.74 37.74 -17.38
C ILE A 506 -35.23 36.29 -17.32
N GLU A 507 -36.32 35.96 -18.01
CA GLU A 507 -36.86 34.61 -18.08
C GLU A 507 -35.90 33.65 -18.82
N GLY A 508 -35.33 34.07 -19.95
CA GLY A 508 -34.31 33.30 -20.67
C GLY A 508 -33.08 32.99 -19.82
N TYR A 509 -32.57 33.99 -19.09
CA TYR A 509 -31.48 33.79 -18.13
C TYR A 509 -31.88 32.85 -16.99
N THR A 510 -33.11 32.97 -16.47
CA THR A 510 -33.64 32.09 -15.41
C THR A 510 -33.72 30.64 -15.89
N ILE A 511 -34.25 30.40 -17.09
CA ILE A 511 -34.37 29.06 -17.69
C ILE A 511 -32.98 28.47 -17.95
N ALA A 512 -32.06 29.26 -18.51
CA ALA A 512 -30.70 28.79 -18.81
C ALA A 512 -29.96 28.36 -17.54
N ILE A 513 -29.99 29.17 -16.47
CA ILE A 513 -29.31 28.86 -15.21
C ILE A 513 -30.02 27.72 -14.46
N ARG A 514 -31.36 27.67 -14.47
CA ARG A 514 -32.12 26.54 -13.90
C ARG A 514 -31.75 25.23 -14.61
N THR A 515 -31.66 25.25 -15.94
CA THR A 515 -31.28 24.09 -16.75
C THR A 515 -29.88 23.60 -16.38
N LEU A 516 -28.93 24.52 -16.19
CA LEU A 516 -27.58 24.18 -15.76
C LEU A 516 -27.55 23.43 -14.42
N PHE A 517 -28.25 23.94 -13.40
CA PHE A 517 -28.28 23.28 -12.08
C PHE A 517 -28.99 21.92 -12.13
N LEU A 518 -30.03 21.78 -12.95
CA LEU A 518 -30.68 20.49 -13.19
C LEU A 518 -29.76 19.49 -13.91
N VAL A 519 -28.99 19.95 -14.91
CA VAL A 519 -27.97 19.12 -15.57
C VAL A 519 -26.88 18.71 -14.56
N GLY A 520 -26.50 19.60 -13.66
CA GLY A 520 -25.60 19.28 -12.53
C GLY A 520 -26.18 18.18 -11.64
N ALA A 521 -27.46 18.27 -11.27
CA ALA A 521 -28.16 17.23 -10.50
C ALA A 521 -28.17 15.87 -11.23
N VAL A 522 -28.51 15.86 -12.53
CA VAL A 522 -28.50 14.63 -13.35
C VAL A 522 -27.10 14.05 -13.44
N THR A 523 -26.08 14.89 -13.62
CA THR A 523 -24.67 14.46 -13.63
C THR A 523 -24.31 13.81 -12.30
N ALA A 524 -24.70 14.40 -11.18
CA ALA A 524 -24.47 13.84 -9.85
C ALA A 524 -25.21 12.50 -9.62
N VAL A 525 -26.42 12.32 -10.17
CA VAL A 525 -27.13 11.02 -10.17
C VAL A 525 -26.34 9.96 -10.93
N VAL A 526 -25.82 10.29 -12.12
CA VAL A 526 -24.98 9.34 -12.88
C VAL A 526 -23.71 8.99 -12.09
N MET A 527 -23.03 9.99 -11.53
CA MET A 527 -21.82 9.77 -10.72
C MET A 527 -22.09 8.93 -9.48
N LEU A 528 -23.29 9.01 -8.90
CA LEU A 528 -23.68 8.17 -7.77
C LEU A 528 -23.66 6.68 -8.11
N PHE A 529 -24.11 6.31 -9.31
CA PHE A 529 -24.07 4.91 -9.77
C PHE A 529 -22.67 4.45 -10.17
N ILE A 530 -21.79 5.38 -10.59
CA ILE A 530 -20.38 5.10 -10.89
C ILE A 530 -19.59 4.88 -9.59
N GLN A 531 -19.96 5.54 -8.49
CA GLN A 531 -19.21 5.49 -7.23
C GLN A 531 -19.07 4.05 -6.69
N PRO A 532 -17.84 3.56 -6.45
CA PRO A 532 -17.58 2.18 -6.07
C PRO A 532 -18.14 1.83 -4.68
N THR A 533 -18.70 0.63 -4.57
CA THR A 533 -19.23 0.03 -3.33
C THR A 533 -18.12 -0.52 -2.43
N THR A 534 -18.35 -0.54 -1.11
CA THR A 534 -17.40 -1.16 -0.18
C THR A 534 -17.19 -2.65 -0.40
N GLU A 535 -18.16 -3.32 -1.01
CA GLU A 535 -18.06 -4.73 -1.35
C GLU A 535 -16.94 -5.01 -2.37
N GLN A 536 -16.64 -4.04 -3.25
CA GLN A 536 -15.50 -4.13 -4.17
C GLN A 536 -14.17 -4.05 -3.43
N TRP A 537 -14.06 -3.23 -2.39
CA TRP A 537 -12.91 -3.25 -1.49
C TRP A 537 -12.85 -4.54 -0.69
N ASN A 538 -13.95 -5.01 -0.10
CA ASN A 538 -13.91 -6.29 0.62
C ASN A 538 -13.53 -7.46 -0.30
N ARG A 539 -13.93 -7.46 -1.58
CA ARG A 539 -13.48 -8.45 -2.57
C ARG A 539 -12.02 -8.26 -2.99
N TYR A 540 -11.54 -7.02 -3.08
CA TYR A 540 -10.13 -6.71 -3.33
C TYR A 540 -9.29 -7.07 -2.11
N GLN A 541 -9.59 -6.58 -0.91
CA GLN A 541 -9.00 -7.00 0.35
C GLN A 541 -9.12 -8.51 0.55
N GLN A 542 -10.21 -9.19 0.20
CA GLN A 542 -10.26 -10.66 0.28
C GLN A 542 -9.37 -11.31 -0.76
N ARG A 543 -9.19 -10.76 -1.97
CA ARG A 543 -8.22 -11.27 -2.96
C ARG A 543 -6.78 -10.99 -2.54
N THR A 544 -6.49 -9.78 -2.07
CA THR A 544 -5.18 -9.31 -1.63
C THR A 544 -4.82 -9.88 -0.28
N LEU A 545 -5.78 -10.13 0.63
CA LEU A 545 -5.63 -10.92 1.86
C LEU A 545 -5.73 -12.41 1.58
N ALA A 546 -6.33 -12.90 0.50
CA ALA A 546 -6.15 -14.29 0.10
C ALA A 546 -4.78 -14.51 -0.53
N LEU A 547 -4.21 -13.50 -1.21
CA LEU A 547 -2.84 -13.48 -1.70
C LEU A 547 -1.85 -13.27 -0.55
N HIS A 548 -2.13 -12.35 0.37
CA HIS A 548 -1.33 -12.09 1.58
C HIS A 548 -1.59 -13.08 2.69
N ALA A 549 -2.71 -13.80 2.76
CA ALA A 549 -2.94 -14.93 3.67
C ALA A 549 -2.62 -16.26 2.99
N ALA A 550 -2.53 -16.34 1.67
CA ALA A 550 -1.69 -17.35 1.04
C ALA A 550 -0.20 -17.09 1.40
N ALA A 551 0.20 -15.82 1.56
CA ALA A 551 1.51 -15.44 2.10
C ALA A 551 1.62 -15.53 3.65
N ASN A 552 0.53 -15.30 4.41
CA ASN A 552 0.49 -15.15 5.88
C ASN A 552 -0.23 -16.30 6.61
N SER A 553 -0.79 -17.31 5.92
CA SER A 553 -1.23 -18.58 6.55
C SER A 553 -0.03 -19.40 7.08
N GLN A 554 1.17 -18.86 6.90
CA GLN A 554 2.36 -19.18 7.68
C GLN A 554 2.32 -18.67 9.13
N VAL A 555 1.34 -17.84 9.53
CA VAL A 555 1.34 -17.14 10.83
C VAL A 555 -0.06 -17.18 11.45
N THR A 556 -0.18 -17.86 12.59
CA THR A 556 -1.29 -17.79 13.58
C THR A 556 -2.66 -18.40 13.24
N LEU A 557 -2.78 -19.71 13.52
CA LEU A 557 -4.01 -20.28 14.10
C LEU A 557 -3.75 -20.50 15.60
N GLY A 558 -4.33 -19.64 16.45
CA GLY A 558 -4.10 -19.70 17.89
C GLY A 558 -5.04 -18.82 18.70
N TYR A 559 -6.15 -19.43 19.12
CA TYR A 559 -6.92 -19.18 20.34
C TYR A 559 -7.82 -17.92 20.47
N ARG A 560 -9.14 -18.18 20.51
CA ARG A 560 -10.07 -17.55 21.45
C ARG A 560 -10.70 -18.63 22.35
N GLN A 561 -10.80 -18.34 23.64
CA GLN A 561 -11.36 -19.18 24.70
C GLN A 561 -12.87 -19.44 24.52
N PRO A 562 -13.39 -20.62 24.93
CA PRO A 562 -14.83 -20.85 25.08
C PRO A 562 -15.32 -20.52 26.50
N LEU A 563 -16.50 -19.89 26.55
CA LEU A 563 -17.40 -19.89 27.70
C LEU A 563 -17.88 -21.34 27.97
N GLY A 564 -18.07 -21.68 29.25
CA GLY A 564 -18.20 -23.05 29.75
C GLY A 564 -19.38 -23.89 29.20
N PRO A 565 -19.35 -25.22 29.42
CA PRO A 565 -20.26 -26.15 28.77
C PRO A 565 -21.65 -26.18 29.46
N GLN A 566 -22.70 -26.00 28.66
CA GLN A 566 -24.05 -26.50 28.93
C GLN A 566 -24.23 -27.81 28.14
N PRO A 567 -24.82 -28.87 28.73
CA PRO A 567 -24.95 -30.16 28.06
C PRO A 567 -26.18 -30.16 27.14
N VAL A 568 -26.01 -30.54 25.88
CA VAL A 568 -27.14 -30.87 24.99
C VAL A 568 -26.90 -32.25 24.38
N SER A 569 -27.93 -33.08 24.52
CA SER A 569 -28.05 -34.47 24.11
C SER A 569 -27.98 -34.67 22.60
N TYR A 570 -27.41 -35.81 22.20
CA TYR A 570 -27.53 -36.37 20.85
C TYR A 570 -28.96 -36.82 20.58
N ASP A 571 -29.54 -36.41 19.44
CA ASP A 571 -30.33 -37.34 18.64
C ASP A 571 -30.51 -36.92 17.17
N ASN A 572 -30.76 -37.96 16.36
CA ASN A 572 -31.32 -37.98 15.01
C ASN A 572 -30.41 -37.92 13.77
N GLN A 573 -30.03 -39.14 13.40
CA GLN A 573 -30.10 -39.72 12.06
C GLN A 573 -31.33 -39.23 11.26
N GLU A 574 -31.14 -38.39 10.23
CA GLU A 574 -32.01 -38.28 9.03
C GLU A 574 -31.48 -37.20 8.06
N ALA A 575 -30.42 -37.48 7.29
CA ALA A 575 -30.04 -36.62 6.16
C ALA A 575 -29.09 -37.29 5.13
N VAL A 576 -29.19 -38.62 4.93
CA VAL A 576 -28.30 -39.36 3.98
C VAL A 576 -29.08 -39.94 2.78
N ARG A 577 -30.21 -39.34 2.39
CA ARG A 577 -30.99 -39.82 1.23
C ARG A 577 -31.50 -38.67 0.36
N SER A 578 -30.58 -38.03 -0.35
CA SER A 578 -30.85 -37.44 -1.67
C SER A 578 -29.55 -36.80 -2.16
N LEU A 579 -28.88 -37.43 -3.13
CA LEU A 579 -27.97 -36.80 -4.11
C LEU A 579 -27.41 -37.93 -4.98
N SER A 580 -28.27 -38.50 -5.82
CA SER A 580 -27.88 -39.37 -6.92
C SER A 580 -28.75 -39.00 -8.12
N GLN A 581 -28.24 -38.12 -8.98
CA GLN A 581 -28.56 -37.95 -10.40
C GLN A 581 -28.06 -36.57 -10.83
N ASP A 582 -26.92 -36.54 -11.51
CA ASP A 582 -26.73 -35.84 -12.79
C ASP A 582 -25.26 -35.94 -13.21
N HIS A 583 -25.04 -36.78 -14.22
CA HIS A 583 -23.82 -36.83 -15.03
C HIS A 583 -23.90 -35.67 -16.03
N ASP A 584 -23.23 -34.54 -15.77
CA ASP A 584 -22.68 -33.61 -16.80
C ASP A 584 -21.98 -32.34 -16.23
N THR A 585 -21.42 -32.40 -15.02
CA THR A 585 -20.59 -31.32 -14.45
C THR A 585 -19.27 -31.87 -13.92
N VAL A 586 -18.23 -31.96 -14.76
CA VAL A 586 -16.89 -32.46 -14.35
C VAL A 586 -15.77 -31.40 -14.46
N ILE A 587 -16.06 -30.12 -14.74
CA ILE A 587 -14.99 -29.09 -14.87
C ILE A 587 -15.21 -27.85 -13.96
N ARG A 588 -15.94 -27.96 -12.83
CA ARG A 588 -16.11 -26.79 -11.92
C ARG A 588 -15.89 -26.98 -10.42
N ASP A 589 -15.55 -28.17 -9.93
CA ASP A 589 -15.47 -28.44 -8.48
C ASP A 589 -14.07 -28.80 -7.94
N TYR A 590 -13.05 -28.00 -8.28
CA TYR A 590 -11.78 -28.00 -7.54
C TYR A 590 -11.31 -26.59 -7.14
N ALA A 591 -12.26 -25.72 -6.81
CA ALA A 591 -12.00 -24.58 -5.93
C ALA A 591 -12.08 -25.08 -4.48
N TYR A 592 -11.12 -24.67 -3.64
CA TYR A 592 -11.10 -24.98 -2.20
C TYR A 592 -12.50 -24.86 -1.55
N PRO A 593 -13.05 -25.93 -0.95
CA PRO A 593 -14.17 -25.78 -0.03
C PRO A 593 -13.60 -25.31 1.31
N THR A 594 -13.32 -24.01 1.44
CA THR A 594 -12.99 -23.38 2.72
C THR A 594 -13.93 -22.23 3.09
N ALA A 595 -14.86 -21.86 2.22
CA ALA A 595 -15.94 -20.94 2.56
C ALA A 595 -17.11 -21.71 3.18
N GLY A 596 -17.15 -21.80 4.52
CA GLY A 596 -18.33 -22.27 5.26
C GLY A 596 -18.07 -23.28 6.37
N ILE A 597 -16.84 -23.77 6.54
CA ILE A 597 -16.52 -24.73 7.60
C ILE A 597 -16.10 -23.94 8.87
N PRO A 598 -16.76 -24.15 10.04
CA PRO A 598 -16.40 -23.46 11.27
C PRO A 598 -14.93 -23.68 11.65
N PRO A 599 -14.22 -22.69 12.24
CA PRO A 599 -12.81 -22.80 12.62
C PRO A 599 -12.47 -24.04 13.49
N HIS A 600 -13.47 -24.55 14.23
CA HIS A 600 -13.33 -25.75 15.05
C HIS A 600 -13.11 -27.04 14.22
N ALA A 601 -13.56 -27.10 12.96
CA ALA A 601 -13.40 -28.29 12.14
C ALA A 601 -12.05 -28.36 11.39
N MET A 602 -11.33 -27.24 11.24
CA MET A 602 -9.93 -27.23 10.77
C MET A 602 -8.95 -27.73 11.84
N ALA A 603 -9.25 -27.51 13.13
CA ALA A 603 -8.42 -27.95 14.26
C ALA A 603 -8.39 -29.47 14.49
N LEU A 604 -9.15 -30.24 13.70
CA LEU A 604 -9.32 -31.70 13.84
C LEU A 604 -8.56 -32.53 12.78
N ARG A 605 -7.77 -31.91 11.90
CA ARG A 605 -7.05 -32.63 10.82
C ARG A 605 -5.57 -32.81 11.15
N HIS A 606 -5.06 -34.04 10.98
CA HIS A 606 -3.66 -34.40 11.23
C HIS A 606 -2.68 -33.56 10.40
N GLU A 607 -1.56 -33.13 10.99
CA GLU A 607 -0.60 -32.19 10.37
C GLU A 607 0.02 -32.73 9.06
N GLU A 608 0.13 -34.06 8.90
CA GLU A 608 0.61 -34.71 7.66
C GLU A 608 -0.25 -34.41 6.42
N HIS A 609 -1.53 -34.01 6.58
CA HIS A 609 -2.34 -33.59 5.43
C HIS A 609 -1.76 -32.38 4.70
N GLN A 610 -0.92 -31.57 5.33
CA GLN A 610 -0.23 -30.47 4.65
C GLN A 610 0.66 -31.00 3.51
N TYR A 611 1.43 -32.06 3.77
CA TYR A 611 2.26 -32.73 2.77
C TYR A 611 1.42 -33.38 1.66
N LEU A 612 0.37 -34.13 2.04
CA LEU A 612 -0.50 -34.79 1.07
C LEU A 612 -1.25 -33.80 0.18
N ASN A 613 -1.74 -32.68 0.75
CA ASN A 613 -2.42 -31.65 -0.02
C ASN A 613 -1.47 -30.93 -0.98
N LEU A 614 -0.21 -30.74 -0.60
CA LEU A 614 0.79 -30.17 -1.50
C LEU A 614 1.07 -31.10 -2.68
N ILE A 615 1.18 -32.42 -2.44
CA ILE A 615 1.29 -33.40 -3.53
C ILE A 615 0.08 -33.33 -4.45
N ARG A 616 -1.16 -33.35 -3.91
CA ARG A 616 -2.39 -33.22 -4.73
C ARG A 616 -2.33 -31.99 -5.62
N ARG A 617 -1.90 -30.86 -5.07
CA ARG A 617 -1.79 -29.58 -5.78
C ARG A 617 -0.74 -29.63 -6.89
N ILE A 618 0.44 -30.20 -6.63
CA ILE A 618 1.49 -30.36 -7.65
C ILE A 618 1.00 -31.27 -8.77
N LEU A 619 0.32 -32.37 -8.45
CA LEU A 619 -0.24 -33.27 -9.47
C LEU A 619 -1.36 -32.60 -10.29
N SER A 620 -2.18 -31.75 -9.69
CA SER A 620 -3.32 -31.12 -10.37
C SER A 620 -2.98 -29.87 -11.17
N SER A 621 -2.00 -29.07 -10.70
CA SER A 621 -1.73 -27.73 -11.23
C SER A 621 -0.24 -27.40 -11.32
N GLY A 622 0.64 -28.38 -11.11
CA GLY A 622 2.08 -28.20 -11.24
C GLY A 622 2.48 -27.94 -12.68
N GLU A 623 3.43 -27.03 -12.88
CA GLU A 623 4.03 -26.78 -14.18
C GLU A 623 4.88 -27.98 -14.57
N HIS A 624 4.64 -28.53 -15.76
CA HIS A 624 5.51 -29.56 -16.32
C HIS A 624 6.85 -28.92 -16.76
N ARG A 625 7.95 -29.38 -16.17
CA ARG A 625 9.29 -28.86 -16.45
C ARG A 625 10.22 -29.98 -16.92
N PRO A 626 11.01 -29.75 -17.99
CA PRO A 626 12.16 -30.60 -18.25
C PRO A 626 13.16 -30.41 -17.10
N ASP A 627 13.85 -31.48 -16.72
CA ASP A 627 14.75 -31.46 -15.58
C ASP A 627 16.16 -31.93 -15.97
N ARG A 628 17.14 -31.69 -15.09
CA ARG A 628 18.55 -32.06 -15.30
C ARG A 628 18.76 -33.57 -15.44
N THR A 629 17.88 -34.39 -14.87
CA THR A 629 17.99 -35.86 -14.87
C THR A 629 17.39 -36.49 -16.14
N GLY A 630 16.59 -35.75 -16.91
CA GLY A 630 15.92 -36.23 -18.12
C GLY A 630 14.58 -36.94 -17.85
N THR A 631 14.15 -37.01 -16.60
CA THR A 631 12.88 -37.64 -16.18
C THR A 631 11.68 -36.71 -16.37
N GLY A 632 11.90 -35.39 -16.24
CA GLY A 632 10.86 -34.38 -16.16
C GLY A 632 10.18 -34.34 -14.78
N THR A 633 9.56 -33.21 -14.47
CA THR A 633 8.87 -32.98 -13.20
C THR A 633 7.55 -32.22 -13.38
N LEU A 634 6.64 -32.37 -12.43
CA LEU A 634 5.57 -31.41 -12.16
C LEU A 634 6.02 -30.56 -10.97
N SER A 635 6.02 -29.23 -11.10
CA SER A 635 6.61 -28.32 -10.12
C SER A 635 5.68 -27.18 -9.72
N LEU A 636 5.77 -26.76 -8.46
CA LEU A 636 5.28 -25.48 -7.97
C LEU A 636 6.43 -24.69 -7.36
N PHE A 637 6.60 -23.46 -7.82
CA PHE A 637 7.55 -22.54 -7.21
C PHE A 637 6.95 -21.86 -5.98
N ALA A 638 7.71 -21.86 -4.89
CA ALA A 638 7.40 -21.25 -3.60
C ALA A 638 6.00 -21.61 -3.05
N PRO A 639 5.68 -22.91 -2.84
CA PRO A 639 4.41 -23.28 -2.23
C PRO A 639 4.29 -22.80 -0.76
N PRO A 640 3.08 -22.82 -0.17
CA PRO A 640 2.90 -22.54 1.25
C PRO A 640 3.81 -23.43 2.14
N GLN A 641 4.29 -22.86 3.26
CA GLN A 641 5.12 -23.61 4.22
C GLN A 641 4.34 -24.78 4.83
N LEU A 642 5.06 -25.86 5.11
CA LEU A 642 4.58 -26.92 6.00
C LEU A 642 4.99 -26.58 7.43
N ARG A 643 4.10 -26.80 8.39
CA ARG A 643 4.37 -26.52 9.81
C ARG A 643 4.05 -27.73 10.66
N PHE A 644 4.98 -28.13 11.52
CA PHE A 644 4.85 -29.32 12.34
C PHE A 644 5.14 -29.03 13.80
N SER A 645 4.21 -29.39 14.69
CA SER A 645 4.40 -29.26 16.12
C SER A 645 5.41 -30.29 16.61
N LEU A 646 6.46 -29.84 17.31
CA LEU A 646 7.49 -30.73 17.87
C LEU A 646 7.20 -31.17 19.30
N SER A 647 6.12 -30.65 19.90
CA SER A 647 5.66 -31.11 21.20
C SER A 647 4.16 -30.96 21.37
N LYS A 648 3.56 -31.85 22.18
CA LYS A 648 2.16 -31.79 22.59
C LYS A 648 2.04 -31.75 24.12
N PRO A 649 0.97 -31.15 24.68
CA PRO A 649 0.73 -31.20 26.12
C PRO A 649 0.63 -32.65 26.60
N ASP A 650 1.23 -32.96 27.76
CA ASP A 650 1.03 -34.24 28.42
C ASP A 650 -0.40 -34.29 28.97
N PRO A 651 -1.23 -35.29 28.59
CA PRO A 651 -2.60 -35.42 29.09
C PRO A 651 -2.68 -35.55 30.62
N SER A 652 -1.63 -36.07 31.26
CA SER A 652 -1.55 -36.26 32.71
C SER A 652 -1.01 -35.04 33.46
N ASN A 653 -0.26 -34.16 32.77
CA ASN A 653 0.29 -32.94 33.34
C ASN A 653 0.40 -31.84 32.26
N PRO A 654 -0.56 -30.90 32.18
CA PRO A 654 -0.58 -29.86 31.15
C PRO A 654 0.66 -28.94 31.13
N CYS A 655 1.40 -28.86 32.24
CA CYS A 655 2.64 -28.11 32.36
C CYS A 655 3.86 -28.86 31.78
N ARG A 656 3.73 -30.16 31.51
CA ARG A 656 4.75 -30.98 30.85
C ARG A 656 4.39 -31.15 29.37
N ARG A 657 5.42 -31.10 28.53
CA ARG A 657 5.32 -31.32 27.08
C ARG A 657 5.93 -32.66 26.72
N ILE A 658 5.26 -33.42 25.85
CA ILE A 658 5.76 -34.65 25.25
C ILE A 658 6.34 -34.29 23.90
N ALA A 659 7.60 -34.65 23.66
CA ALA A 659 8.26 -34.45 22.38
C ALA A 659 7.62 -35.33 21.29
N VAL A 660 7.29 -34.71 20.16
CA VAL A 660 6.69 -35.34 18.98
C VAL A 660 7.66 -35.18 17.82
N LEU A 661 7.83 -36.25 17.03
CA LEU A 661 8.63 -36.21 15.82
C LEU A 661 7.67 -36.32 14.62
N PRO A 662 7.60 -35.32 13.71
CA PRO A 662 6.78 -35.38 12.50
C PRO A 662 7.37 -36.36 11.47
N LEU A 663 7.37 -37.64 11.82
CA LEU A 663 7.81 -38.73 10.99
C LEU A 663 6.60 -39.26 10.24
N LEU A 664 6.52 -38.93 8.94
CA LEU A 664 5.35 -39.22 8.11
C LEU A 664 4.95 -40.70 8.16
N THR A 665 3.63 -40.92 8.15
CA THR A 665 3.04 -42.24 8.41
C THR A 665 2.38 -42.84 7.19
N THR A 666 1.93 -42.04 6.21
CA THR A 666 1.34 -42.53 4.96
C THR A 666 2.30 -43.35 4.10
N LYS A 667 3.61 -43.22 4.36
CA LYS A 667 4.67 -44.10 3.86
C LYS A 667 5.75 -44.22 4.93
N ARG A 668 6.35 -45.41 5.06
CA ARG A 668 7.51 -45.61 5.94
C ARG A 668 8.71 -44.77 5.49
N VAL A 669 9.18 -43.90 6.38
CA VAL A 669 10.41 -43.11 6.23
C VAL A 669 11.60 -43.90 6.78
N PHE A 670 12.76 -43.81 6.13
CA PHE A 670 13.96 -44.56 6.51
C PHE A 670 14.68 -43.89 7.69
N LEU A 671 14.10 -43.98 8.89
CA LEU A 671 14.55 -43.28 10.09
C LEU A 671 16.03 -43.52 10.43
N ARG A 672 16.54 -44.74 10.30
CA ARG A 672 17.96 -45.05 10.56
C ARG A 672 18.88 -44.19 9.68
N ALA A 673 18.56 -44.05 8.39
CA ALA A 673 19.31 -43.18 7.49
C ALA A 673 19.20 -41.71 7.90
N VAL A 674 18.01 -41.23 8.27
CA VAL A 674 17.80 -39.84 8.73
C VAL A 674 18.71 -39.52 9.90
N THR A 675 18.71 -40.38 10.92
CA THR A 675 19.50 -40.14 12.13
C THR A 675 21.00 -40.25 11.86
N THR A 676 21.45 -41.27 11.13
CA THR A 676 22.89 -41.44 10.84
C THR A 676 23.42 -40.34 9.92
N GLU A 677 22.65 -39.89 8.93
CA GLU A 677 23.04 -38.76 8.07
C GLU A 677 23.10 -37.45 8.85
N LEU A 678 22.14 -37.19 9.74
CA LEU A 678 22.18 -35.99 10.57
C LEU A 678 23.42 -35.93 11.46
N LEU A 679 23.79 -37.07 12.08
CA LEU A 679 25.02 -37.16 12.88
C LEU A 679 26.27 -36.96 12.01
N TRP A 680 26.27 -37.47 10.78
CA TRP A 680 27.32 -37.24 9.79
C TRP A 680 27.44 -35.77 9.37
N PHE A 681 26.32 -35.06 9.20
CA PHE A 681 26.35 -33.61 8.98
C PHE A 681 26.90 -32.86 10.19
N ILE A 682 26.45 -33.22 11.40
CA ILE A 682 26.93 -32.59 12.63
C ILE A 682 28.43 -32.79 12.76
N SER A 683 28.98 -33.98 12.48
CA SER A 683 30.43 -34.23 12.57
C SER A 683 31.28 -33.51 11.51
N GLY A 684 30.67 -32.79 10.56
CA GLY A 684 31.41 -32.10 9.50
C GLY A 684 31.99 -33.00 8.41
N ALA A 685 31.56 -34.27 8.35
CA ALA A 685 32.13 -35.25 7.42
C ALA A 685 31.73 -34.96 5.96
N THR A 686 32.62 -35.27 5.02
CA THR A 686 32.43 -35.05 3.58
C THR A 686 32.55 -36.31 2.72
N SER A 687 32.99 -37.42 3.32
CA SER A 687 33.00 -38.73 2.65
C SER A 687 31.70 -39.49 2.91
N SER A 688 31.11 -40.07 1.87
CA SER A 688 29.95 -40.95 1.97
C SER A 688 30.29 -42.36 2.48
N LYS A 689 31.57 -42.79 2.44
CA LYS A 689 31.99 -44.15 2.84
C LYS A 689 31.48 -44.58 4.23
N PRO A 690 31.57 -43.76 5.30
CA PRO A 690 31.05 -44.13 6.62
C PRO A 690 29.53 -44.39 6.63
N LEU A 691 28.77 -43.70 5.78
CA LEU A 691 27.33 -43.95 5.62
C LEU A 691 27.11 -45.29 4.90
N SER A 692 27.83 -45.53 3.80
CA SER A 692 27.75 -46.78 3.04
C SER A 692 28.16 -48.00 3.89
N ASP A 693 29.21 -47.88 4.70
CA ASP A 693 29.68 -48.92 5.63
C ASP A 693 28.64 -49.22 6.73
N ALA A 694 27.84 -48.21 7.12
CA ALA A 694 26.70 -48.39 8.01
C ALA A 694 25.46 -48.97 7.31
N GLY A 695 25.53 -49.26 6.00
CA GLY A 695 24.44 -49.76 5.17
C GLY A 695 23.47 -48.67 4.71
N ILE A 696 23.90 -47.41 4.69
CA ILE A 696 23.12 -46.24 4.29
C ILE A 696 23.64 -45.70 2.95
N HIS A 697 23.01 -46.11 1.85
CA HIS A 697 23.49 -45.89 0.49
C HIS A 697 22.88 -44.65 -0.22
N ILE A 698 22.42 -43.66 0.53
CA ILE A 698 21.68 -42.50 -0.03
C ILE A 698 22.57 -41.53 -0.82
N TRP A 699 23.89 -41.57 -0.59
CA TRP A 699 24.88 -40.71 -1.28
C TRP A 699 25.73 -41.46 -2.32
N ASP A 700 25.63 -42.79 -2.39
CA ASP A 700 26.49 -43.63 -3.24
C ASP A 700 26.42 -43.23 -4.72
N GLY A 701 25.23 -42.87 -5.22
CA GLY A 701 25.05 -42.42 -6.60
C GLY A 701 25.85 -41.15 -6.91
N ASN A 702 25.79 -40.15 -6.03
CA ASN A 702 26.52 -38.88 -6.15
C ASN A 702 28.02 -39.01 -5.83
N GLY A 703 28.41 -40.02 -5.05
CA GLY A 703 29.81 -40.32 -4.71
C GLY A 703 30.51 -41.27 -5.69
N SER A 704 29.81 -41.78 -6.70
CA SER A 704 30.35 -42.75 -7.67
C SER A 704 31.45 -42.16 -8.56
N ARG A 705 32.38 -43.00 -9.02
CA ARG A 705 33.45 -42.61 -9.95
C ARG A 705 32.88 -41.91 -11.20
N GLU A 706 31.86 -42.51 -11.80
CA GLU A 706 31.19 -41.99 -13.00
C GLU A 706 30.61 -40.58 -12.78
N PHE A 707 29.92 -40.36 -11.66
CA PHE A 707 29.31 -39.06 -11.35
C PHE A 707 30.37 -37.98 -11.06
N LEU A 708 31.43 -38.33 -10.31
CA LEU A 708 32.53 -37.42 -10.02
C LEU A 708 33.31 -37.04 -11.29
N ASP A 709 33.55 -37.99 -12.20
CA ASP A 709 34.20 -37.72 -13.49
C ASP A 709 33.35 -36.79 -14.37
N LYS A 710 32.03 -36.99 -14.39
CA LYS A 710 31.09 -36.11 -15.10
C LYS A 710 31.15 -34.66 -14.62
N LEU A 711 31.48 -34.44 -13.36
CA LEU A 711 31.65 -33.11 -12.75
C LEU A 711 33.08 -32.54 -12.90
N GLY A 712 34.01 -33.29 -13.51
CA GLY A 712 35.41 -32.88 -13.66
C GLY A 712 36.30 -33.18 -12.46
N PHE A 713 35.85 -34.00 -11.51
CA PHE A 713 36.59 -34.35 -10.29
C PHE A 713 37.38 -35.67 -10.42
N GLY A 714 38.14 -35.82 -11.52
CA GLY A 714 38.87 -37.06 -11.84
C GLY A 714 39.88 -37.52 -10.79
N THR A 715 40.40 -36.60 -9.97
CA THR A 715 41.40 -36.88 -8.93
C THR A 715 40.80 -37.17 -7.55
N ARG A 716 39.49 -36.96 -7.35
CA ARG A 716 38.84 -37.23 -6.06
C ARG A 716 38.67 -38.71 -5.81
N GLU A 717 38.78 -39.13 -4.56
CA GLU A 717 38.43 -40.50 -4.19
C GLU A 717 36.94 -40.78 -4.34
N VAL A 718 36.58 -42.03 -4.63
CA VAL A 718 35.18 -42.46 -4.62
C VAL A 718 34.57 -42.20 -3.25
N GLY A 719 33.42 -41.53 -3.25
CA GLY A 719 32.69 -41.13 -2.06
C GLY A 719 33.06 -39.76 -1.50
N ASP A 720 34.06 -39.05 -2.02
CA ASP A 720 34.35 -37.65 -1.67
C ASP A 720 33.33 -36.70 -2.30
N LEU A 721 32.42 -36.18 -1.47
CA LEU A 721 31.35 -35.27 -1.91
C LEU A 721 31.80 -33.80 -2.00
N GLY A 722 33.04 -33.48 -1.60
CA GLY A 722 33.52 -32.10 -1.47
C GLY A 722 32.99 -31.39 -0.22
N PRO A 723 33.10 -30.05 -0.15
CA PRO A 723 32.74 -29.26 1.02
C PRO A 723 31.21 -29.06 1.14
N VAL A 724 30.46 -30.15 1.25
CA VAL A 724 28.99 -30.19 1.30
C VAL A 724 28.45 -30.11 2.72
N TYR A 725 27.25 -29.55 2.89
CA TYR A 725 26.43 -29.55 4.11
C TYR A 725 27.21 -29.45 5.43
N GLY A 726 27.51 -30.59 6.07
CA GLY A 726 28.18 -30.65 7.37
C GLY A 726 29.51 -29.90 7.39
N PHE A 727 30.29 -29.97 6.30
CA PHE A 727 31.51 -29.17 6.19
C PHE A 727 31.20 -27.69 6.30
N GLN A 728 30.18 -27.20 5.61
CA GLN A 728 29.77 -25.80 5.71
C GLN A 728 29.19 -25.49 7.10
N TRP A 729 28.58 -26.45 7.80
CA TRP A 729 28.07 -26.24 9.15
C TRP A 729 29.17 -26.04 10.19
N ARG A 730 30.27 -26.79 10.08
CA ARG A 730 31.37 -26.78 11.06
C ARG A 730 32.59 -25.94 10.62
N HIS A 731 32.76 -25.73 9.32
CA HIS A 731 33.95 -25.15 8.70
C HIS A 731 33.61 -24.18 7.56
N PHE A 732 32.57 -23.35 7.73
CA PHE A 732 32.12 -22.43 6.66
C PHE A 732 33.26 -21.53 6.18
N GLY A 733 33.52 -21.53 4.87
CA GLY A 733 34.59 -20.73 4.25
C GLY A 733 36.02 -21.27 4.42
N ALA A 734 36.21 -22.43 5.04
CA ALA A 734 37.51 -23.09 5.07
C ALA A 734 37.90 -23.61 3.68
N GLU A 735 39.19 -23.56 3.35
CA GLU A 735 39.71 -24.13 2.10
C GLU A 735 39.65 -25.66 2.14
N TYR A 736 38.83 -26.25 1.26
CA TYR A 736 38.68 -27.70 1.14
C TYR A 736 39.83 -28.35 0.38
N THR A 737 40.30 -29.49 0.88
CA THR A 737 41.35 -30.31 0.28
C THR A 737 40.84 -31.72 -0.03
N ASP A 738 40.51 -32.49 0.99
CA ASP A 738 40.13 -33.90 0.92
C ASP A 738 39.38 -34.34 2.19
N PRO A 739 38.63 -35.46 2.17
CA PRO A 739 37.81 -35.87 3.31
C PRO A 739 38.59 -36.32 4.56
N SER A 740 39.90 -36.55 4.47
CA SER A 740 40.73 -37.05 5.57
C SER A 740 41.50 -35.95 6.30
N ALA A 741 41.50 -34.73 5.75
CA ALA A 741 42.17 -33.58 6.35
C ALA A 741 41.49 -33.12 7.65
N ASP A 742 42.29 -32.60 8.58
CA ASP A 742 41.79 -31.98 9.80
C ASP A 742 41.43 -30.50 9.56
N TYR A 743 40.14 -30.21 9.68
CA TYR A 743 39.57 -28.87 9.54
C TYR A 743 39.28 -28.19 10.88
N SER A 744 39.69 -28.79 12.02
CA SER A 744 39.48 -28.24 13.35
C SER A 744 40.02 -26.81 13.45
N GLY A 745 39.17 -25.88 13.90
CA GLY A 745 39.51 -24.45 14.02
C GLY A 745 39.64 -23.68 12.69
N ARG A 746 39.35 -24.31 11.53
CA ARG A 746 39.31 -23.63 10.23
C ARG A 746 37.89 -23.22 9.88
N GLY A 747 37.75 -22.06 9.25
CA GLY A 747 36.45 -21.50 8.87
C GLY A 747 35.61 -21.09 10.08
N VAL A 748 34.29 -21.03 9.89
CA VAL A 748 33.32 -20.70 10.95
C VAL A 748 32.53 -21.96 11.34
N ASP A 749 32.58 -22.33 12.62
CA ASP A 749 31.69 -23.35 13.21
C ASP A 749 30.35 -22.70 13.58
N GLN A 750 29.41 -22.76 12.65
CA GLN A 750 28.07 -22.21 12.81
C GLN A 750 27.28 -22.97 13.89
N MET A 751 27.52 -24.28 14.06
CA MET A 751 26.85 -25.08 15.08
C MET A 751 27.23 -24.63 16.49
N ALA A 752 28.53 -24.41 16.73
CA ALA A 752 29.01 -23.86 17.99
C ALA A 752 28.43 -22.46 18.27
N GLU A 753 28.36 -21.60 17.25
CA GLU A 753 27.79 -20.26 17.38
C GLU A 753 26.28 -20.29 17.71
N ILE A 754 25.51 -21.17 17.07
CA ILE A 754 24.09 -21.36 17.34
C ILE A 754 23.88 -21.79 18.78
N VAL A 755 24.60 -22.81 19.26
CA VAL A 755 24.50 -23.27 20.65
C VAL A 755 24.86 -22.15 21.62
N ALA A 756 25.95 -21.42 21.38
CA ALA A 756 26.36 -20.30 22.22
C ALA A 756 25.27 -19.23 22.31
N LYS A 757 24.68 -18.84 21.17
CA LYS A 757 23.58 -17.86 21.11
C LYS A 757 22.32 -18.37 21.80
N LEU A 758 21.90 -19.60 21.56
CA LEU A 758 20.70 -20.17 22.20
C LEU A 758 20.81 -20.20 23.73
N ARG A 759 22.02 -20.42 24.26
CA ARG A 759 22.25 -20.44 25.71
C ARG A 759 22.41 -19.05 26.33
N THR A 760 23.04 -18.12 25.61
CA THR A 760 23.44 -16.82 26.19
C THR A 760 22.56 -15.65 25.75
N ASN A 761 22.05 -15.66 24.51
CA ASN A 761 21.23 -14.61 23.93
C ASN A 761 20.12 -15.19 23.02
N PRO A 762 19.15 -15.91 23.59
CA PRO A 762 18.11 -16.63 22.83
C PRO A 762 17.14 -15.73 22.05
N TYR A 763 17.15 -14.41 22.32
CA TYR A 763 16.39 -13.40 21.57
C TYR A 763 17.11 -12.90 20.31
N ASP A 764 18.37 -13.31 20.10
CA ASP A 764 19.13 -12.91 18.92
C ASP A 764 18.43 -13.37 17.64
N ARG A 765 18.46 -12.52 16.62
CA ARG A 765 17.77 -12.76 15.34
C ARG A 765 18.68 -13.37 14.27
N ARG A 766 19.93 -13.69 14.62
CA ARG A 766 20.99 -14.22 13.74
C ARG A 766 21.44 -15.60 14.22
N ILE A 767 20.53 -16.38 14.78
CA ILE A 767 20.74 -17.79 15.08
C ILE A 767 20.44 -18.57 13.79
N ILE A 768 21.43 -18.60 12.89
CA ILE A 768 21.29 -19.07 11.51
C ILE A 768 22.33 -20.14 11.19
N LEU A 769 21.98 -21.03 10.27
CA LEU A 769 22.82 -22.10 9.75
C LEU A 769 22.73 -22.09 8.22
N SER A 770 23.85 -21.88 7.52
CA SER A 770 23.90 -21.91 6.06
C SER A 770 24.81 -23.02 5.56
N ALA A 771 24.32 -23.83 4.64
CA ALA A 771 25.14 -24.70 3.79
C ALA A 771 25.46 -24.05 2.44
N TRP A 772 24.85 -22.90 2.11
CA TRP A 772 25.04 -22.25 0.82
C TRP A 772 26.27 -21.35 0.81
N ASN A 773 27.38 -21.86 0.27
CA ASN A 773 28.59 -21.09 0.03
C ASN A 773 28.85 -20.99 -1.47
N VAL A 774 28.57 -19.82 -2.05
CA VAL A 774 28.67 -19.56 -3.49
C VAL A 774 30.08 -19.85 -4.03
N ALA A 775 31.11 -19.54 -3.25
CA ALA A 775 32.50 -19.72 -3.65
C ALA A 775 32.93 -21.20 -3.76
N ASP A 776 32.20 -22.10 -3.11
CA ASP A 776 32.51 -23.54 -3.06
C ASP A 776 31.52 -24.41 -3.85
N LEU A 777 30.45 -23.85 -4.43
CA LEU A 777 29.43 -24.65 -5.14
C LEU A 777 30.03 -25.50 -6.27
N ASN A 778 31.02 -24.96 -6.99
CA ASN A 778 31.73 -25.66 -8.06
C ASN A 778 32.70 -26.73 -7.56
N LYS A 779 32.90 -26.85 -6.24
CA LYS A 779 33.69 -27.91 -5.59
C LYS A 779 32.79 -28.99 -5.00
N MET A 780 31.47 -28.86 -5.00
CA MET A 780 30.56 -29.82 -4.39
C MET A 780 30.10 -30.87 -5.40
N ALA A 781 30.01 -32.13 -4.99
CA ALA A 781 29.40 -33.18 -5.82
C ALA A 781 27.91 -32.88 -6.05
N LEU A 782 27.22 -32.35 -5.04
CA LEU A 782 25.86 -31.87 -5.18
C LEU A 782 25.66 -30.59 -4.37
N PRO A 783 25.27 -29.45 -5.01
CA PRO A 783 24.95 -28.23 -4.29
C PRO A 783 23.84 -28.47 -3.24
N PRO A 784 23.93 -27.90 -2.03
CA PRO A 784 22.98 -28.14 -0.96
C PRO A 784 21.53 -27.88 -1.34
N CYS A 785 20.64 -28.84 -1.08
CA CYS A 785 19.21 -28.69 -1.30
C CYS A 785 18.57 -27.94 -0.13
N HIS A 786 18.71 -28.46 1.08
CA HIS A 786 18.34 -27.78 2.33
C HIS A 786 19.51 -26.87 2.75
N MET A 787 19.43 -25.63 2.31
CA MET A 787 20.60 -24.75 2.20
C MET A 787 20.71 -23.73 3.34
N PHE A 788 19.62 -23.44 4.05
CA PHE A 788 19.58 -22.42 5.09
C PHE A 788 18.55 -22.78 6.16
N ALA A 789 18.88 -22.61 7.43
CA ALA A 789 17.94 -22.72 8.54
C ALA A 789 18.12 -21.56 9.53
N GLN A 790 17.04 -21.16 10.18
CA GLN A 790 17.05 -20.17 11.26
C GLN A 790 16.30 -20.72 12.47
N PHE A 791 16.82 -20.38 13.65
CA PHE A 791 16.25 -20.78 14.94
C PHE A 791 15.65 -19.59 15.67
N TYR A 792 14.59 -19.84 16.42
CA TYR A 792 13.85 -18.83 17.17
C TYR A 792 13.38 -19.38 18.52
N VAL A 793 13.59 -18.64 19.60
CA VAL A 793 13.08 -19.01 20.93
C VAL A 793 11.86 -18.17 21.28
N SER A 794 10.73 -18.84 21.50
CA SER A 794 9.51 -18.22 21.99
C SER A 794 9.28 -18.54 23.46
N TYR A 795 8.82 -17.58 24.25
CA TYR A 795 8.49 -17.80 25.66
C TYR A 795 6.97 -17.81 25.83
N PRO A 796 6.38 -18.90 26.35
CA PRO A 796 4.92 -19.03 26.48
C PRO A 796 4.29 -17.89 27.29
N ASP A 797 4.94 -17.49 28.37
CA ASP A 797 4.44 -16.44 29.28
C ASP A 797 4.85 -15.03 28.87
N ALA A 798 5.64 -14.89 27.79
CA ALA A 798 6.00 -13.57 27.31
C ALA A 798 4.75 -12.79 26.88
N PRO A 799 4.66 -11.48 27.21
CA PRO A 799 3.55 -10.64 26.81
C PRO A 799 3.41 -10.62 25.28
N ARG A 800 2.25 -11.04 24.77
CA ARG A 800 1.98 -11.09 23.32
C ARG A 800 1.12 -9.93 22.89
N GLY A 801 1.62 -9.20 21.89
CA GLY A 801 0.93 -8.08 21.28
C GLY A 801 0.97 -6.79 22.10
N VAL A 802 0.59 -5.69 21.44
CA VAL A 802 0.71 -4.32 21.95
C VAL A 802 -0.06 -4.14 23.28
N ALA A 803 -1.20 -4.80 23.43
CA ALA A 803 -2.02 -4.70 24.64
C ALA A 803 -1.36 -5.29 25.90
N ALA A 804 -0.60 -6.39 25.77
CA ALA A 804 0.11 -6.99 26.90
C ALA A 804 1.29 -6.11 27.34
N LEU A 805 2.01 -5.50 26.38
CA LEU A 805 3.09 -4.55 26.64
C LEU A 805 2.59 -3.26 27.30
N GLN A 806 1.43 -2.74 26.87
CA GLN A 806 0.80 -1.57 27.48
C GLN A 806 0.35 -1.83 28.92
N ARG A 807 -0.13 -3.03 29.24
CA ARG A 807 -0.48 -3.42 30.62
C ARG A 807 0.74 -3.48 31.52
N LEU A 808 1.86 -4.02 31.03
CA LEU A 808 3.12 -4.06 31.77
C LEU A 808 3.68 -2.65 32.02
N LYS A 809 3.72 -1.79 30.99
CA LYS A 809 4.11 -0.37 31.15
C LYS A 809 3.26 0.36 32.17
N LYS A 810 1.94 0.14 32.15
CA LYS A 810 1.01 0.77 33.10
C LYS A 810 1.17 0.24 34.53
N GLN A 811 1.60 -1.01 34.70
CA GLN A 811 1.94 -1.58 36.01
C GLN A 811 3.27 -1.03 36.54
N GLU A 812 4.25 -0.79 35.66
CA GLU A 812 5.52 -0.12 35.99
C GLU A 812 5.31 1.36 36.36
N GLU A 813 4.48 2.09 35.61
CA GLU A 813 4.18 3.52 35.87
C GLU A 813 3.37 3.76 37.15
N ASN A 814 2.49 2.82 37.52
CA ASN A 814 1.66 2.96 38.72
C ASN A 814 2.37 2.61 40.04
N GLY A 815 3.68 2.30 40.01
CA GLY A 815 4.45 1.97 41.21
C GLY A 815 3.97 0.72 41.96
N THR A 816 3.02 -0.03 41.38
CA THR A 816 2.62 -1.34 41.86
C THR A 816 3.68 -2.35 41.47
N HIS A 817 4.81 -2.34 42.19
CA HIS A 817 5.63 -3.54 42.32
C HIS A 817 4.79 -4.58 43.07
N GLY A 818 3.90 -5.26 42.35
CA GLY A 818 3.68 -6.64 42.69
C GLY A 818 5.06 -7.27 42.59
N THR A 819 5.64 -7.66 43.73
CA THR A 819 6.61 -8.75 43.74
C THR A 819 6.07 -9.78 42.76
N PRO A 820 6.82 -10.19 41.72
CA PRO A 820 6.38 -11.30 40.91
C PRO A 820 6.08 -12.39 41.93
N SER A 821 4.82 -12.82 42.02
CA SER A 821 4.48 -13.92 42.89
C SER A 821 5.52 -14.99 42.59
N SER A 822 6.22 -15.45 43.62
CA SER A 822 7.26 -16.47 43.54
C SER A 822 6.75 -17.83 43.01
N ALA A 823 5.53 -17.86 42.46
CA ALA A 823 4.91 -18.94 41.71
C ALA A 823 4.84 -18.70 40.18
N ALA A 824 5.49 -17.67 39.62
CA ALA A 824 5.78 -17.65 38.18
C ALA A 824 6.96 -18.60 37.91
N THR A 825 6.67 -19.90 37.83
CA THR A 825 7.60 -20.88 37.26
C THR A 825 8.05 -20.34 35.91
N SER A 826 9.31 -19.89 35.81
CA SER A 826 9.96 -19.52 34.56
C SER A 826 9.66 -20.59 33.50
N THR A 827 8.76 -20.30 32.56
CA THR A 827 8.46 -21.24 31.49
C THR A 827 9.68 -21.33 30.58
N LYS A 828 10.17 -22.56 30.39
CA LYS A 828 11.30 -22.80 29.50
C LYS A 828 11.00 -22.26 28.10
N GLY A 829 12.00 -21.65 27.48
CA GLY A 829 11.90 -21.15 26.11
C GLY A 829 11.65 -22.30 25.14
N ARG A 830 10.81 -22.06 24.13
CA ARG A 830 10.48 -23.03 23.06
C ARG A 830 11.25 -22.72 21.80
N LEU A 831 12.12 -23.64 21.40
CA LEU A 831 12.95 -23.56 20.20
C LEU A 831 12.16 -24.00 18.97
N SER A 832 11.98 -23.09 18.02
CA SER A 832 11.46 -23.38 16.69
C SER A 832 12.56 -23.26 15.65
N CYS A 833 12.42 -24.01 14.55
CA CYS A 833 13.33 -23.99 13.41
C CYS A 833 12.55 -23.73 12.12
N VAL A 834 13.02 -22.80 11.31
CA VAL A 834 12.60 -22.67 9.92
C VAL A 834 13.71 -23.14 9.00
N LEU A 835 13.39 -24.05 8.07
CA LEU A 835 14.27 -24.52 7.01
C LEU A 835 13.85 -23.90 5.68
N TYR A 836 14.83 -23.43 4.89
CA TYR A 836 14.67 -23.13 3.48
C TYR A 836 15.38 -24.19 2.62
N GLN A 837 14.60 -24.88 1.79
CA GLN A 837 15.05 -25.89 0.85
C GLN A 837 14.80 -25.42 -0.58
N ARG A 838 15.85 -25.25 -1.38
CA ARG A 838 15.73 -24.69 -2.74
C ARG A 838 15.06 -25.62 -3.75
N SER A 839 15.17 -26.93 -3.53
CA SER A 839 14.75 -27.98 -4.46
C SER A 839 14.26 -29.18 -3.64
N CYS A 840 13.00 -29.54 -3.83
CA CYS A 840 12.25 -30.38 -2.91
C CYS A 840 11.56 -31.50 -3.69
N ASP A 841 12.20 -32.66 -3.73
CA ASP A 841 11.58 -33.90 -4.20
C ASP A 841 10.51 -34.33 -3.20
N MET A 842 9.25 -34.18 -3.59
CA MET A 842 8.10 -34.48 -2.73
C MET A 842 7.93 -35.98 -2.46
N GLY A 843 8.41 -36.87 -3.34
CA GLY A 843 8.24 -38.32 -3.18
C GLY A 843 9.26 -38.96 -2.25
N LEU A 844 10.52 -38.53 -2.36
CA LEU A 844 11.63 -39.09 -1.59
C LEU A 844 12.21 -38.12 -0.56
N GLY A 845 12.64 -36.94 -0.99
CA GLY A 845 13.45 -36.02 -0.17
C GLY A 845 12.67 -35.35 0.96
N VAL A 846 11.51 -34.78 0.68
CA VAL A 846 10.77 -33.95 1.66
C VAL A 846 10.41 -34.70 2.96
N PRO A 847 9.85 -35.93 2.93
CA PRO A 847 9.60 -36.69 4.16
C PRO A 847 10.86 -36.92 5.00
N PHE A 848 12.01 -37.11 4.34
CA PHE A 848 13.30 -37.30 4.97
C PHE A 848 13.80 -35.99 5.62
N ASN A 849 13.71 -34.87 4.89
CA ASN A 849 14.17 -33.57 5.36
C ASN A 849 13.32 -33.02 6.52
N ILE A 850 12.00 -33.28 6.52
CA ILE A 850 11.11 -32.95 7.64
C ILE A 850 11.60 -33.64 8.93
N ALA A 851 11.86 -34.94 8.86
CA ALA A 851 12.33 -35.70 10.01
C ALA A 851 13.72 -35.25 10.48
N SER A 852 14.64 -34.98 9.54
CA SER A 852 16.03 -34.57 9.84
C SER A 852 16.10 -33.24 10.60
N TYR A 853 15.45 -32.18 10.11
CA TYR A 853 15.52 -30.86 10.77
C TYR A 853 14.63 -30.78 12.02
N ALA A 854 13.54 -31.55 12.09
CA ALA A 854 12.81 -31.72 13.34
C ALA A 854 13.69 -32.38 14.42
N LEU A 855 14.46 -33.41 14.06
CA LEU A 855 15.38 -34.09 14.96
C LEU A 855 16.53 -33.17 15.39
N LEU A 856 17.12 -32.41 14.47
CA LEU A 856 18.13 -31.39 14.78
C LEU A 856 17.61 -30.36 15.79
N THR A 857 16.35 -29.93 15.63
CA THR A 857 15.71 -28.98 16.55
C THR A 857 15.52 -29.59 17.94
N HIS A 858 15.15 -30.87 18.02
CA HIS A 858 15.08 -31.61 19.29
C HIS A 858 16.45 -31.73 19.98
N MET A 859 17.52 -32.02 19.22
CA MET A 859 18.88 -32.13 19.74
C MET A 859 19.39 -30.78 20.28
N LEU A 860 19.22 -29.70 19.50
CA LEU A 860 19.58 -28.34 19.93
C LEU A 860 18.78 -27.89 21.17
N ALA A 861 17.48 -28.22 21.22
CA ALA A 861 16.66 -27.93 22.38
C ALA A 861 17.14 -28.69 23.63
N HIS A 862 17.54 -29.95 23.50
CA HIS A 862 18.12 -30.72 24.61
C HIS A 862 19.47 -30.14 25.05
N ALA A 863 20.38 -29.87 24.11
CA ALA A 863 21.70 -29.31 24.41
C ALA A 863 21.62 -27.93 25.09
N CYS A 864 20.61 -27.11 24.77
CA CYS A 864 20.46 -25.75 25.30
C CYS A 864 19.45 -25.61 26.47
N ASP A 865 18.94 -26.73 27.00
CA ASP A 865 17.84 -26.79 27.99
C ASP A 865 16.57 -25.98 27.62
N LEU A 866 16.17 -26.10 26.36
CA LEU A 866 14.92 -25.55 25.82
C LEU A 866 13.86 -26.65 25.63
N GLU A 867 12.63 -26.23 25.36
CA GLU A 867 11.55 -27.08 24.88
C GLU A 867 11.51 -27.08 23.35
N PRO A 868 11.25 -28.22 22.68
CA PRO A 868 11.02 -28.23 21.24
C PRO A 868 9.66 -27.60 20.91
N GLY A 869 9.68 -26.57 20.07
CA GLY A 869 8.53 -25.78 19.64
C GLY A 869 7.92 -26.31 18.35
N GLU A 870 8.35 -25.73 17.22
CA GLU A 870 7.76 -25.98 15.90
C GLU A 870 8.85 -26.10 14.83
N PHE A 871 8.66 -27.00 13.87
CA PHE A 871 9.45 -27.07 12.65
C PHE A 871 8.65 -26.49 11.47
N ILE A 872 9.25 -25.57 10.73
CA ILE A 872 8.66 -24.86 9.60
C ILE A 872 9.49 -25.15 8.35
N HIS A 873 8.88 -25.71 7.32
CA HIS A 873 9.57 -26.07 6.07
C HIS A 873 9.15 -25.14 4.93
N THR A 874 10.08 -24.27 4.53
CA THR A 874 9.97 -23.38 3.37
C THR A 874 10.64 -24.03 2.16
N MET A 875 9.93 -24.06 1.05
CA MET A 875 10.36 -24.74 -0.18
C MET A 875 10.46 -23.75 -1.33
N GLY A 876 11.54 -23.82 -2.11
CA GLY A 876 11.70 -23.10 -3.37
C GLY A 876 10.97 -23.84 -4.49
N ASP A 877 11.67 -24.71 -5.21
CA ASP A 877 11.07 -25.59 -6.21
C ASP A 877 10.57 -26.89 -5.57
N ALA A 878 9.26 -27.00 -5.34
CA ALA A 878 8.63 -28.23 -4.87
C ALA A 878 8.07 -29.03 -6.04
N HIS A 879 8.60 -30.24 -6.24
CA HIS A 879 8.33 -31.00 -7.45
C HIS A 879 8.09 -32.48 -7.18
N VAL A 880 7.35 -33.08 -8.11
CA VAL A 880 7.13 -34.52 -8.23
C VAL A 880 7.77 -34.96 -9.54
N TYR A 881 8.66 -35.95 -9.48
CA TYR A 881 9.17 -36.61 -10.69
C TYR A 881 8.05 -37.36 -11.40
N LEU A 882 8.07 -37.36 -12.73
CA LEU A 882 7.00 -37.98 -13.51
C LEU A 882 6.88 -39.49 -13.25
N ASP A 883 7.98 -40.18 -12.97
CA ASP A 883 8.00 -41.60 -12.63
C ASP A 883 7.57 -41.90 -11.18
N HIS A 884 7.27 -40.87 -10.37
CA HIS A 884 6.73 -41.00 -9.01
C HIS A 884 5.22 -40.75 -8.94
N VAL A 885 4.59 -40.30 -10.02
CA VAL A 885 3.17 -39.88 -10.02
C VAL A 885 2.26 -41.01 -9.54
N ASP A 886 2.39 -42.23 -10.09
CA ASP A 886 1.55 -43.37 -9.73
C ASP A 886 1.73 -43.79 -8.26
N ALA A 887 2.99 -43.83 -7.81
CA ALA A 887 3.34 -44.13 -6.43
C ALA A 887 2.75 -43.11 -5.44
N LEU A 888 2.76 -41.84 -5.80
CA LEU A 888 2.18 -40.77 -4.99
C LEU A 888 0.65 -40.78 -5.03
N GLN A 889 0.03 -41.12 -6.16
CA GLN A 889 -1.42 -41.33 -6.23
C GLN A 889 -1.87 -42.46 -5.31
N GLU A 890 -1.11 -43.55 -5.21
CA GLU A 890 -1.35 -44.62 -4.22
C GLU A 890 -1.21 -44.08 -2.79
N GLN A 891 -0.17 -43.30 -2.50
CA GLN A 891 0.04 -42.71 -1.19
C GLN A 891 -1.12 -41.78 -0.77
N LEU A 892 -1.68 -41.03 -1.70
CA LEU A 892 -2.77 -40.07 -1.46
C LEU A 892 -4.10 -40.71 -1.03
N GLN A 893 -4.26 -42.02 -1.21
CA GLN A 893 -5.40 -42.80 -0.73
C GLN A 893 -5.28 -43.24 0.74
N ARG A 894 -4.11 -43.01 1.36
CA ARG A 894 -3.84 -43.44 2.74
C ARG A 894 -4.14 -42.32 3.72
N GLU A 895 -4.92 -42.61 4.74
CA GLU A 895 -5.17 -41.68 5.84
C GLU A 895 -3.99 -41.66 6.82
N PRO A 896 -3.47 -40.47 7.20
CA PRO A 896 -2.40 -40.35 8.18
C PRO A 896 -2.72 -41.03 9.52
N ARG A 897 -1.69 -41.53 10.18
CA ARG A 897 -1.72 -42.04 11.56
C ARG A 897 -0.93 -41.09 12.46
N GLU A 898 -1.20 -41.17 13.76
CA GLU A 898 -0.51 -40.36 14.77
C GLU A 898 1.01 -40.39 14.61
N PHE A 899 1.63 -39.20 14.68
CA PHE A 899 3.07 -39.07 14.74
C PHE A 899 3.66 -39.74 15.99
N PRO A 900 4.84 -40.36 15.88
CA PRO A 900 5.52 -40.95 17.03
C PRO A 900 6.03 -39.89 18.00
N THR A 901 6.25 -40.30 19.23
CA THR A 901 6.92 -39.49 20.25
C THR A 901 8.42 -39.77 20.24
N LEU A 902 9.23 -38.78 20.61
CA LEU A 902 10.68 -38.90 20.72
C LEU A 902 11.11 -38.91 22.18
N ASN A 903 11.91 -39.90 22.56
CA ASN A 903 12.56 -40.00 23.87
C ASN A 903 14.08 -39.84 23.67
N ILE A 904 14.68 -38.86 24.33
CA ILE A 904 16.14 -38.64 24.32
C ILE A 904 16.71 -39.29 25.57
N ARG A 905 17.57 -40.29 25.41
CA ARG A 905 18.09 -41.11 26.51
C ARG A 905 19.31 -40.51 27.23
N ARG A 906 19.86 -39.41 26.72
CA ARG A 906 21.00 -38.73 27.33
C ARG A 906 20.59 -37.96 28.58
N ASP A 907 21.50 -37.92 29.55
CA ASP A 907 21.35 -37.21 30.83
C ASP A 907 22.04 -35.83 30.86
N ASP A 908 22.68 -35.44 29.76
CA ASP A 908 23.48 -34.21 29.62
C ASP A 908 22.69 -32.97 29.17
N ARG A 909 21.39 -32.91 29.46
CA ARG A 909 20.52 -31.78 29.05
C ARG A 909 21.11 -30.45 29.54
N GLY A 910 21.23 -29.48 28.63
CA GLY A 910 21.81 -28.16 28.93
C GLY A 910 23.33 -28.07 28.88
N SER A 911 24.04 -29.16 28.52
CA SER A 911 25.50 -29.19 28.37
C SER A 911 26.02 -28.23 27.30
N GLY A 912 25.24 -28.01 26.25
CA GLY A 912 25.66 -27.38 24.99
C GLY A 912 26.40 -28.34 24.06
N GLU A 913 26.46 -29.63 24.36
CA GLU A 913 27.21 -30.59 23.57
C GLU A 913 26.42 -31.07 22.34
N MET A 914 26.97 -30.84 21.16
CA MET A 914 26.40 -31.31 19.89
C MET A 914 27.20 -32.47 19.30
N ASP A 915 28.40 -32.74 19.79
CA ASP A 915 29.23 -33.85 19.34
C ASP A 915 29.00 -35.12 20.20
N GLY A 916 29.37 -36.29 19.66
CA GLY A 916 29.29 -37.56 20.40
C GLY A 916 27.88 -38.12 20.63
N TRP A 917 26.86 -37.61 19.92
CA TRP A 917 25.52 -38.22 19.87
C TRP A 917 25.56 -39.55 19.10
N LYS A 918 24.80 -40.53 19.58
CA LYS A 918 24.66 -41.84 18.95
C LYS A 918 23.23 -42.10 18.49
N VAL A 919 23.05 -43.03 17.56
CA VAL A 919 21.70 -43.38 17.06
C VAL A 919 20.84 -43.93 18.20
N GLU A 920 21.43 -44.66 19.15
CA GLU A 920 20.72 -45.26 20.29
C GLU A 920 20.24 -44.23 21.33
N ASP A 921 20.76 -43.00 21.27
CA ASP A 921 20.36 -41.90 22.16
C ASP A 921 18.96 -41.37 21.80
N LEU A 922 18.47 -41.66 20.60
CA LEU A 922 17.27 -41.10 20.00
C LEU A 922 16.22 -42.20 19.79
N GLU A 923 15.35 -42.39 20.77
CA GLU A 923 14.33 -43.44 20.76
C GLU A 923 12.99 -42.92 20.24
N VAL A 924 12.55 -43.43 19.09
CA VAL A 924 11.24 -43.10 18.49
C VAL A 924 10.19 -44.14 18.92
N VAL A 925 9.18 -43.69 19.65
CA VAL A 925 8.14 -44.54 20.24
C VAL A 925 6.82 -44.35 19.51
N GLY A 926 6.15 -45.46 19.19
CA GLY A 926 4.81 -45.44 18.60
C GLY A 926 4.75 -45.19 17.08
N TYR A 927 5.85 -45.35 16.35
CA TYR A 927 5.86 -45.17 14.89
C TYR A 927 5.15 -46.32 14.17
N LYS A 928 3.93 -46.06 13.70
CA LYS A 928 3.06 -47.05 13.04
C LYS A 928 2.74 -46.67 11.58
N PRO A 929 3.73 -46.53 10.68
CA PRO A 929 3.46 -46.12 9.29
C PRO A 929 2.77 -47.23 8.48
N TYR A 930 2.24 -46.87 7.32
CA TYR A 930 1.92 -47.80 6.24
C TYR A 930 3.20 -48.40 5.65
N ALA A 931 3.04 -49.43 4.80
CA ALA A 931 4.15 -50.03 4.07
C ALA A 931 4.88 -48.99 3.20
N GLY A 932 6.18 -49.21 2.97
CA GLY A 932 6.97 -48.37 2.07
C GLY A 932 6.43 -48.44 0.64
N ILE A 933 6.51 -47.33 -0.08
CA ILE A 933 6.21 -47.24 -1.52
C ILE A 933 7.55 -47.05 -2.24
N LYS A 934 7.84 -47.92 -3.21
CA LYS A 934 9.08 -47.87 -3.98
C LYS A 934 9.01 -46.69 -4.95
N MET A 935 10.01 -45.81 -4.89
CA MET A 935 10.24 -44.71 -5.82
C MET A 935 11.74 -44.69 -6.14
N LYS A 936 12.09 -44.51 -7.41
CA LYS A 936 13.49 -44.51 -7.86
C LYS A 936 14.11 -43.14 -7.61
N MET A 937 15.37 -43.12 -7.18
CA MET A 937 16.11 -41.87 -7.09
C MET A 937 16.56 -41.45 -8.50
N SER A 938 16.27 -40.21 -8.88
CA SER A 938 16.72 -39.62 -10.15
C SER A 938 18.11 -38.99 -9.95
N VAL A 939 19.13 -39.49 -10.66
CA VAL A 939 20.55 -39.08 -10.48
C VAL A 939 21.04 -38.21 -11.63
#